data_AF-A0A0Q7J786-F1
#
_entry.id   AF-A0A0Q7J786-F1
#
_cell.length_a   1.000
_cell.length_b   1.000
_cell.length_c   1.000
_cell.angle_alpha   90.00
_cell.angle_beta   90.00
_cell.angle_gamma   90.00
#
_symmetry.space_group_name_H-M   'P 1'
#
loop_
_entity.id
_entity.type
_entity.pdbx_description
1 polymer ?
#
loop_
_entity_poly.entity_id
_entity_poly.type
_entity_poly.pdbx_seq_one_letter_code
_entity_poly.pdbx_strand_id
1 'polypeptide(L)'
;MKKKLGWKLLATVWMFMLVLSFVVPSKSAYAGTPWSSSVYPSDWTPGFKDAQGRFLQDFSYAGYWRGEKSIPATPTGATYNVVTQYGADSSGANDSTNAIQNAIDAAGAAGGGIVYLPAGTYRVKPQGTATSALWINKDNVVLRGSGKTSTFIYNDSTSMRSKAVIRISPVTSADWFTPTNTPTSIRSDVHPLAMSIPVNSVSGYSVNEFIIVHSDATDAFIAEHGMTGKWDASVKGPTFYRKITGIDASTNTLTLDIPIRYDVKTRDNARVYKIGEAIAETGIEDLSIGMKQHTGTGWGDLDYNVAGTGAYDVHDSKAITIVNAKNSWVDDVNSYKPSSNSGDYHLLSYGITINQSRTVTIQNTHFQKPQYKGEGGNGYLYAIQGSDNLVQNATATNGRHNFNFRSMWTSGNVIYNSTSNTPRLATDFHMHLSMANLFDNMTLNGDFIEAVYRPYGTIEHGWTTTQSVIWNTNGTAYAAGQSSIVKSKQFGQGYVIGTRGAANGVTYTVPGSDGSAPQDLVQGIGTGLDLVPQSLYLDQKAKRSIGGPVNLLTNPGFETGDLTGWTEWHSGALAQKVDTDLPWSGSYKLTHWASTNYQQITSQLKTVPNGLYSASVWVRSSGGQNTLQLFAKNFGAAEIDAVIGTSPIPNYTKYTIDNIPVTNGQVEIGIWNDANGGNWAALDSFELVKK
;
A
#
# COMPACT_ATOMS: atom_id res chain seq x y z
N MET A 1 -58.65 -41.41 44.71
CA MET A 1 -58.43 -41.09 46.14
C MET A 1 -56.97 -40.63 46.33
N LYS A 2 -56.69 -39.68 47.23
CA LYS A 2 -55.37 -39.15 47.70
C LYS A 2 -54.03 -39.60 47.02
N LYS A 3 -53.28 -38.62 46.45
CA LYS A 3 -51.78 -38.44 46.44
C LYS A 3 -50.92 -39.56 45.77
N LYS A 4 -49.66 -39.41 45.30
CA LYS A 4 -48.63 -38.35 45.02
C LYS A 4 -47.60 -39.02 44.03
N LEU A 5 -46.57 -38.44 43.39
CA LEU A 5 -45.99 -37.09 43.19
C LEU A 5 -45.03 -37.11 41.97
N GLY A 6 -44.95 -36.02 41.19
CA GLY A 6 -43.80 -35.72 40.30
C GLY A 6 -43.85 -36.38 38.90
N TRP A 7 -43.33 -35.77 37.84
CA TRP A 7 -42.83 -34.39 37.66
C TRP A 7 -43.09 -33.94 36.20
N LYS A 8 -43.09 -32.63 35.94
CA LYS A 8 -43.17 -32.09 34.57
C LYS A 8 -41.77 -31.83 34.04
N LEU A 9 -41.49 -32.18 32.79
CA LEU A 9 -40.39 -31.59 32.02
C LEU A 9 -40.98 -30.62 30.99
N LEU A 10 -40.44 -29.41 30.92
CA LEU A 10 -40.74 -28.46 29.83
C LEU A 10 -39.76 -28.70 28.68
N ALA A 11 -40.17 -28.37 27.46
CA ALA A 11 -39.27 -28.28 26.33
C ALA A 11 -38.41 -27.00 26.45
N THR A 12 -37.09 -27.14 26.29
CA THR A 12 -36.14 -26.02 26.27
C THR A 12 -35.67 -25.77 24.85
N VAL A 13 -35.82 -24.54 24.36
CA VAL A 13 -35.33 -24.12 23.04
C VAL A 13 -33.81 -24.08 23.05
N TRP A 14 -33.17 -24.80 22.13
CA TRP A 14 -31.72 -24.74 21.91
C TRP A 14 -31.36 -23.51 21.08
N MET A 15 -31.17 -22.37 21.75
CA MET A 15 -30.58 -21.19 21.14
C MET A 15 -29.05 -21.31 21.19
N PHE A 16 -28.41 -21.58 20.05
CA PHE A 16 -26.95 -21.60 19.95
C PHE A 16 -26.38 -20.20 20.21
N MET A 17 -25.84 -19.97 21.41
CA MET A 17 -24.95 -18.84 21.65
C MET A 17 -23.65 -19.07 20.90
N LEU A 18 -23.46 -18.35 19.79
CA LEU A 18 -22.17 -18.22 19.13
C LEU A 18 -21.25 -17.38 20.02
N VAL A 19 -20.59 -18.02 20.99
CA VAL A 19 -19.57 -17.37 21.82
C VAL A 19 -18.41 -17.01 20.90
N LEU A 20 -18.30 -15.72 20.54
CA LEU A 20 -17.06 -15.19 19.98
C LEU A 20 -16.00 -15.30 21.08
N SER A 21 -15.20 -16.36 20.99
CA SER A 21 -13.91 -16.47 21.66
C SER A 21 -13.00 -15.37 21.11
N PHE A 22 -13.11 -14.17 21.69
CA PHE A 22 -12.06 -13.17 21.59
C PHE A 22 -10.80 -13.79 22.15
N VAL A 23 -9.95 -14.29 21.25
CA VAL A 23 -8.54 -14.56 21.56
C VAL A 23 -7.92 -13.19 21.80
N VAL A 24 -8.05 -12.71 23.04
CA VAL A 24 -7.19 -11.66 23.57
C VAL A 24 -5.77 -12.18 23.32
N PRO A 25 -4.95 -11.51 22.49
CA PRO A 25 -3.59 -11.95 22.28
C PRO A 25 -2.92 -12.03 23.64
N SER A 26 -2.40 -13.20 24.01
CA SER A 26 -1.54 -13.32 25.18
C SER A 26 -0.47 -12.24 25.04
N LYS A 27 -0.42 -11.27 25.97
CA LYS A 27 0.53 -10.17 25.90
C LYS A 27 1.90 -10.76 25.64
N SER A 28 2.46 -10.54 24.44
CA SER A 28 3.86 -10.85 24.17
C SER A 28 4.64 -10.07 25.22
N ALA A 29 5.27 -10.81 26.14
CA ALA A 29 6.15 -10.19 27.11
C ALA A 29 7.29 -9.56 26.31
N TYR A 30 7.38 -8.23 26.33
CA TYR A 30 8.55 -7.52 25.84
C TYR A 30 9.78 -8.12 26.51
N ALA A 31 10.77 -8.50 25.70
CA ALA A 31 12.00 -9.14 26.16
C ALA A 31 12.97 -8.10 26.75
N GLY A 32 12.82 -6.84 26.34
CA GLY A 32 13.53 -5.68 26.88
C GLY A 32 12.64 -4.44 26.99
N THR A 33 13.26 -3.27 26.99
CA THR A 33 12.55 -1.98 27.01
C THR A 33 11.94 -1.69 25.63
N PRO A 34 10.63 -1.37 25.53
CA PRO A 34 10.02 -0.98 24.27
C PRO A 34 10.68 0.25 23.63
N TRP A 35 10.87 0.24 22.32
CA TRP A 35 11.57 1.29 21.57
C TRP A 35 10.87 1.60 20.24
N SER A 36 10.98 2.85 19.76
CA SER A 36 10.49 3.28 18.45
C SER A 36 11.66 3.69 17.55
N SER A 37 11.47 3.62 16.23
CA SER A 37 12.50 3.97 15.26
C SER A 37 12.69 5.49 15.17
N SER A 38 13.93 5.95 14.91
CA SER A 38 14.21 7.38 14.73
C SER A 38 13.54 8.01 13.50
N VAL A 39 13.13 7.19 12.51
CA VAL A 39 12.34 7.63 11.35
C VAL A 39 10.83 7.38 11.52
N TYR A 40 10.41 6.84 12.67
CA TYR A 40 9.03 6.55 13.02
C TYR A 40 8.80 6.66 14.54
N PRO A 41 8.81 7.88 15.11
CA PRO A 41 8.46 8.10 16.51
C PRO A 41 6.96 7.85 16.76
N SER A 42 6.54 7.80 18.02
CA SER A 42 5.14 7.50 18.40
C SER A 42 4.13 8.46 17.76
N ASP A 43 4.49 9.74 17.70
CA ASP A 43 3.75 10.86 17.12
C ASP A 43 3.97 11.06 15.61
N TRP A 44 4.61 10.09 14.92
CA TRP A 44 4.85 10.16 13.47
C TRP A 44 3.58 10.50 12.68
N THR A 45 3.74 11.45 11.75
CA THR A 45 2.78 11.80 10.69
C THR A 45 3.43 11.65 9.31
N PRO A 46 2.65 11.44 8.24
CA PRO A 46 3.18 11.44 6.87
C PRO A 46 3.94 12.74 6.58
N GLY A 47 5.18 12.62 6.08
CA GLY A 47 6.07 13.76 5.85
C GLY A 47 7.13 13.99 6.93
N PHE A 48 7.04 13.32 8.09
CA PHE A 48 8.09 13.34 9.10
C PHE A 48 9.46 12.96 8.52
N LYS A 49 10.48 13.78 8.81
CA LYS A 49 11.88 13.59 8.46
C LYS A 49 12.73 13.66 9.72
N ASP A 50 13.71 12.76 9.83
CA ASP A 50 14.70 12.83 10.89
C ASP A 50 15.80 13.88 10.59
N ALA A 51 16.75 14.04 11.52
CA ALA A 51 17.85 15.00 11.40
C ALA A 51 18.88 14.66 10.29
N GLN A 52 18.68 13.60 9.51
CA GLN A 52 19.43 13.28 8.29
C GLN A 52 18.54 13.39 7.03
N GLY A 53 17.30 13.89 7.17
CA GLY A 53 16.34 14.02 6.08
C GLY A 53 15.62 12.71 5.70
N ARG A 54 15.89 11.61 6.41
CA ARG A 54 15.28 10.29 6.13
C ARG A 54 13.83 10.28 6.59
N PHE A 55 12.97 9.64 5.79
CA PHE A 55 11.52 9.56 6.02
C PHE A 55 11.00 8.17 5.64
N LEU A 56 9.89 7.76 6.26
CA LEU A 56 9.14 6.59 5.81
C LEU A 56 7.95 6.99 4.94
N GLN A 57 7.67 6.14 3.94
CA GLN A 57 6.52 6.23 3.06
C GLN A 57 5.25 5.80 3.81
N ASP A 58 4.09 6.35 3.45
CA ASP A 58 2.81 5.94 4.04
C ASP A 58 2.25 4.70 3.32
N PHE A 59 2.46 3.52 3.89
CA PHE A 59 2.03 2.23 3.35
C PHE A 59 0.55 1.91 3.66
N SER A 60 -0.13 2.73 4.47
CA SER A 60 -1.51 2.48 4.91
C SER A 60 -2.54 2.39 3.77
N TYR A 61 -2.21 2.91 2.59
CA TYR A 61 -3.03 2.88 1.39
C TYR A 61 -3.04 1.51 0.66
N ALA A 62 -2.35 0.49 1.16
CA ALA A 62 -2.29 -0.81 0.52
C ALA A 62 -3.57 -1.66 0.70
N GLY A 63 -3.99 -2.32 -0.39
CA GLY A 63 -5.05 -3.33 -0.42
C GLY A 63 -6.44 -2.82 -0.83
N TYR A 64 -7.44 -3.70 -0.73
CA TYR A 64 -8.84 -3.48 -1.13
C TYR A 64 -9.39 -2.13 -0.63
N TRP A 65 -9.85 -1.28 -1.57
CA TRP A 65 -10.25 0.11 -1.32
C TRP A 65 -9.23 0.92 -0.50
N ARG A 66 -7.94 0.80 -0.83
CA ARG A 66 -6.84 1.41 -0.08
C ARG A 66 -6.81 0.99 1.39
N GLY A 67 -7.33 -0.20 1.70
CA GLY A 67 -7.53 -0.71 3.06
C GLY A 67 -8.71 -0.11 3.83
N GLU A 68 -9.52 0.79 3.24
CA GLU A 68 -10.63 1.51 3.91
C GLU A 68 -11.90 0.67 4.05
N LYS A 69 -11.98 -0.49 3.37
CA LYS A 69 -13.08 -1.45 3.48
C LYS A 69 -12.56 -2.84 3.79
N SER A 70 -13.39 -3.66 4.43
CA SER A 70 -13.25 -5.11 4.43
C SER A 70 -13.71 -5.70 3.10
N ILE A 71 -13.13 -6.84 2.69
CA ILE A 71 -13.59 -7.62 1.53
C ILE A 71 -15.09 -7.99 1.73
N PRO A 72 -15.95 -7.94 0.69
CA PRO A 72 -17.38 -8.19 0.84
C PRO A 72 -17.68 -9.67 1.10
N ALA A 73 -18.06 -10.03 2.34
CA ALA A 73 -18.53 -11.38 2.67
C ALA A 73 -19.76 -11.80 1.83
N THR A 74 -20.58 -10.82 1.42
CA THR A 74 -21.71 -11.00 0.49
C THR A 74 -21.57 -10.02 -0.67
N PRO A 75 -20.89 -10.42 -1.76
CA PRO A 75 -20.84 -9.66 -3.01
C PRO A 75 -22.23 -9.44 -3.60
N THR A 76 -22.42 -8.33 -4.30
CA THR A 76 -23.70 -7.97 -4.94
C THR A 76 -23.94 -8.76 -6.22
N GLY A 77 -25.14 -9.32 -6.38
CA GLY A 77 -25.59 -10.02 -7.59
C GLY A 77 -26.32 -11.32 -7.27
N ALA A 78 -26.58 -12.12 -8.29
CA ALA A 78 -27.15 -13.46 -8.12
C ALA A 78 -26.05 -14.50 -7.83
N THR A 79 -26.46 -15.69 -7.36
CA THR A 79 -25.56 -16.85 -7.24
C THR A 79 -25.77 -17.80 -8.42
N TYR A 80 -24.67 -18.08 -9.13
CA TYR A 80 -24.62 -18.91 -10.33
C TYR A 80 -23.94 -20.24 -9.98
N ASN A 81 -24.73 -21.27 -9.71
CA ASN A 81 -24.23 -22.59 -9.30
C ASN A 81 -23.78 -23.40 -10.52
N VAL A 82 -22.46 -23.60 -10.66
CA VAL A 82 -21.88 -24.20 -11.87
C VAL A 82 -22.39 -25.62 -12.14
N VAL A 83 -22.75 -26.38 -11.10
CA VAL A 83 -23.25 -27.76 -11.24
C VAL A 83 -24.72 -27.74 -11.63
N THR A 84 -25.58 -27.13 -10.81
CA THR A 84 -27.05 -27.29 -10.95
C THR A 84 -27.68 -26.39 -12.02
N GLN A 85 -26.97 -25.37 -12.50
CA GLN A 85 -27.47 -24.46 -13.55
C GLN A 85 -26.64 -24.56 -14.86
N TYR A 86 -25.36 -24.92 -14.79
CA TYR A 86 -24.44 -24.90 -15.94
C TYR A 86 -23.86 -26.28 -16.31
N GLY A 87 -24.11 -27.34 -15.52
CA GLY A 87 -23.72 -28.71 -15.84
C GLY A 87 -22.23 -29.03 -15.64
N ALA A 88 -21.53 -28.29 -14.80
CA ALA A 88 -20.15 -28.61 -14.43
C ALA A 88 -20.06 -29.93 -13.64
N ASP A 89 -19.02 -30.72 -13.90
CA ASP A 89 -18.80 -32.02 -13.27
C ASP A 89 -17.90 -31.88 -12.04
N SER A 90 -18.52 -31.86 -10.85
CA SER A 90 -17.84 -31.79 -9.55
C SER A 90 -17.14 -33.09 -9.12
N SER A 91 -17.21 -34.17 -9.92
CA SER A 91 -16.39 -35.37 -9.71
C SER A 91 -14.98 -35.26 -10.30
N GLY A 92 -14.77 -34.32 -11.23
CA GLY A 92 -13.50 -34.10 -11.92
C GLY A 92 -13.23 -35.08 -13.06
N ALA A 93 -14.17 -35.97 -13.40
CA ALA A 93 -14.02 -36.89 -14.52
C ALA A 93 -14.06 -36.15 -15.86
N ASN A 94 -15.06 -35.28 -16.06
CA ASN A 94 -15.31 -34.56 -17.31
C ASN A 94 -14.80 -33.10 -17.25
N ASP A 95 -14.55 -32.53 -18.43
CA ASP A 95 -14.09 -31.14 -18.56
C ASP A 95 -15.21 -30.16 -18.22
N SER A 96 -15.01 -29.38 -17.16
CA SER A 96 -15.95 -28.39 -16.64
C SER A 96 -15.68 -26.96 -17.13
N THR A 97 -14.64 -26.75 -17.97
CA THR A 97 -14.19 -25.40 -18.36
C THR A 97 -15.33 -24.55 -18.94
N ASN A 98 -16.06 -25.08 -19.93
CA ASN A 98 -17.12 -24.34 -20.59
C ASN A 98 -18.33 -24.09 -19.66
N ALA A 99 -18.65 -25.02 -18.77
CA ALA A 99 -19.74 -24.85 -17.80
C ALA A 99 -19.43 -23.73 -16.80
N ILE A 100 -18.20 -23.69 -16.27
CA ILE A 100 -17.78 -22.65 -15.33
C ILE A 100 -17.61 -21.30 -16.05
N GLN A 101 -17.07 -21.27 -17.27
CA GLN A 101 -16.96 -20.03 -18.05
C GLN A 101 -18.34 -19.47 -18.42
N ASN A 102 -19.30 -20.30 -18.83
CA ASN A 102 -20.68 -19.86 -19.08
C ASN A 102 -21.34 -19.23 -17.84
N ALA A 103 -20.99 -19.69 -16.63
CA ALA A 103 -21.45 -19.09 -15.38
C ALA A 103 -20.77 -17.74 -15.08
N ILE A 104 -19.47 -17.62 -15.35
CA ILE A 104 -18.71 -16.35 -15.29
C ILE A 104 -19.27 -15.32 -16.27
N ASP A 105 -19.50 -15.73 -17.51
CA ASP A 105 -20.03 -14.86 -18.57
C ASP A 105 -21.47 -14.42 -18.26
N ALA A 106 -22.30 -15.30 -17.69
CA ALA A 106 -23.66 -14.97 -17.26
C ALA A 106 -23.70 -14.01 -16.05
N ALA A 107 -22.83 -14.21 -15.05
CA ALA A 107 -22.68 -13.28 -13.93
C ALA A 107 -22.21 -11.90 -14.42
N GLY A 108 -21.22 -11.87 -15.32
CA GLY A 108 -20.71 -10.65 -15.92
C GLY A 108 -21.74 -9.93 -16.81
N ALA A 109 -22.57 -10.67 -17.54
CA ALA A 109 -23.67 -10.11 -18.34
C ALA A 109 -24.81 -9.53 -17.48
N ALA A 110 -25.00 -10.02 -16.26
CA ALA A 110 -25.92 -9.46 -15.27
C ALA A 110 -25.33 -8.28 -14.47
N GLY A 111 -24.06 -7.90 -14.73
CA GLY A 111 -23.36 -6.82 -14.03
C GLY A 111 -22.69 -7.21 -12.71
N GLY A 112 -22.72 -8.48 -12.33
CA GLY A 112 -22.09 -9.00 -11.12
C GLY A 112 -22.75 -10.27 -10.57
N GLY A 113 -22.03 -10.97 -9.69
CA GLY A 113 -22.56 -12.12 -8.96
C GLY A 113 -21.52 -13.13 -8.53
N ILE A 114 -21.98 -14.11 -7.74
CA ILE A 114 -21.15 -15.18 -7.17
C ILE A 114 -21.27 -16.40 -8.08
N VAL A 115 -20.20 -16.72 -8.80
CA VAL A 115 -20.06 -18.02 -9.49
C VAL A 115 -19.66 -19.04 -8.45
N TYR A 116 -20.62 -19.85 -8.02
CA TYR A 116 -20.48 -20.77 -6.89
C TYR A 116 -20.13 -22.18 -7.36
N LEU A 117 -19.04 -22.70 -6.79
CA LEU A 117 -18.52 -24.05 -6.98
C LEU A 117 -18.76 -24.87 -5.70
N PRO A 118 -19.84 -25.68 -5.64
CA PRO A 118 -20.04 -26.68 -4.59
C PRO A 118 -18.81 -27.56 -4.36
N ALA A 119 -18.71 -28.17 -3.17
CA ALA A 119 -17.64 -29.10 -2.85
C ALA A 119 -17.48 -30.20 -3.91
N GLY A 120 -16.23 -30.48 -4.30
CA GLY A 120 -15.89 -31.35 -5.42
C GLY A 120 -14.59 -30.93 -6.12
N THR A 121 -14.22 -31.68 -7.15
CA THR A 121 -13.08 -31.37 -8.04
C THR A 121 -13.60 -31.01 -9.43
N TYR A 122 -13.12 -29.91 -9.99
CA TYR A 122 -13.51 -29.41 -11.31
C TYR A 122 -12.31 -29.45 -12.23
N ARG A 123 -12.35 -30.35 -13.22
CA ARG A 123 -11.30 -30.50 -14.23
C ARG A 123 -11.44 -29.40 -15.28
N VAL A 124 -10.39 -28.61 -15.49
CA VAL A 124 -10.36 -27.51 -16.45
C VAL A 124 -9.07 -27.52 -17.27
N LYS A 125 -9.05 -26.81 -18.41
CA LYS A 125 -7.86 -26.53 -19.22
C LYS A 125 -8.11 -25.34 -20.15
N PRO A 126 -7.07 -24.62 -20.62
CA PRO A 126 -7.24 -23.65 -21.71
C PRO A 126 -7.78 -24.33 -22.98
N GLN A 127 -8.85 -23.77 -23.56
CA GLN A 127 -9.52 -24.31 -24.73
C GLN A 127 -9.06 -23.60 -26.01
N GLY A 128 -8.78 -24.37 -27.07
CA GLY A 128 -8.33 -23.81 -28.36
C GLY A 128 -7.08 -22.95 -28.22
N THR A 129 -7.18 -21.68 -28.63
CA THR A 129 -6.11 -20.68 -28.56
C THR A 129 -6.09 -19.84 -27.28
N ALA A 130 -6.97 -20.13 -26.30
CA ALA A 130 -7.07 -19.34 -25.07
C ALA A 130 -5.79 -19.39 -24.23
N THR A 131 -5.43 -18.25 -23.63
CA THR A 131 -4.29 -18.11 -22.70
C THR A 131 -4.67 -18.32 -21.22
N SER A 132 -5.91 -18.71 -20.95
CA SER A 132 -6.36 -19.13 -19.62
C SER A 132 -7.41 -20.26 -19.72
N ALA A 133 -7.58 -21.05 -18.67
CA ALA A 133 -8.71 -21.99 -18.58
C ALA A 133 -10.01 -21.26 -18.24
N LEU A 134 -9.98 -20.41 -17.22
CA LEU A 134 -11.10 -19.55 -16.81
C LEU A 134 -10.67 -18.08 -16.90
N TRP A 135 -11.55 -17.22 -17.42
CA TRP A 135 -11.32 -15.78 -17.56
C TRP A 135 -12.47 -14.98 -16.99
N ILE A 136 -12.20 -14.30 -15.86
CA ILE A 136 -13.12 -13.33 -15.26
C ILE A 136 -12.81 -11.96 -15.87
N ASN A 137 -13.78 -11.42 -16.61
CA ASN A 137 -13.57 -10.28 -17.52
C ASN A 137 -14.59 -9.13 -17.38
N LYS A 138 -15.44 -9.19 -16.34
CA LYS A 138 -16.40 -8.16 -15.92
C LYS A 138 -16.30 -7.90 -14.42
N ASP A 139 -16.62 -6.68 -14.05
CA ASP A 139 -16.63 -6.22 -12.66
C ASP A 139 -17.66 -6.99 -11.80
N ASN A 140 -17.46 -6.96 -10.48
CA ASN A 140 -18.37 -7.54 -9.48
C ASN A 140 -18.59 -9.06 -9.60
N VAL A 141 -17.78 -9.79 -10.39
CA VAL A 141 -17.86 -11.25 -10.51
C VAL A 141 -16.91 -11.91 -9.52
N VAL A 142 -17.42 -12.87 -8.75
CA VAL A 142 -16.66 -13.55 -7.69
C VAL A 142 -16.75 -15.07 -7.87
N LEU A 143 -15.59 -15.73 -8.02
CA LEU A 143 -15.48 -17.18 -8.16
C LEU A 143 -15.27 -17.81 -6.78
N ARG A 144 -16.34 -18.35 -6.18
CA ARG A 144 -16.37 -18.82 -4.77
C ARG A 144 -16.56 -20.32 -4.68
N GLY A 145 -15.69 -21.00 -3.93
CA GLY A 145 -15.84 -22.42 -3.60
C GLY A 145 -16.67 -22.68 -2.32
N SER A 146 -16.45 -23.85 -1.72
CA SER A 146 -17.06 -24.31 -0.46
C SER A 146 -16.02 -24.45 0.67
N GLY A 147 -14.90 -23.75 0.57
CA GLY A 147 -13.72 -23.79 1.44
C GLY A 147 -12.55 -24.50 0.75
N LYS A 148 -11.31 -24.04 0.99
CA LYS A 148 -10.10 -24.56 0.31
C LYS A 148 -9.76 -26.04 0.53
N THR A 149 -10.42 -26.70 1.48
CA THR A 149 -10.32 -28.15 1.72
C THR A 149 -11.43 -28.96 1.06
N SER A 150 -12.40 -28.30 0.41
CA SER A 150 -13.63 -28.92 -0.12
C SER A 150 -13.85 -28.66 -1.62
N THR A 151 -13.43 -27.50 -2.15
CA THR A 151 -13.55 -27.18 -3.59
C THR A 151 -12.17 -27.12 -4.24
N PHE A 152 -11.99 -27.87 -5.33
CA PHE A 152 -10.72 -28.03 -6.02
C PHE A 152 -10.84 -27.73 -7.52
N ILE A 153 -10.00 -26.84 -8.05
CA ILE A 153 -9.86 -26.60 -9.49
C ILE A 153 -8.60 -27.31 -9.98
N TYR A 154 -8.78 -28.32 -10.84
CA TYR A 154 -7.72 -29.16 -11.40
C TYR A 154 -7.42 -28.76 -12.84
N ASN A 155 -6.25 -28.17 -13.10
CA ASN A 155 -5.78 -27.95 -14.47
C ASN A 155 -5.17 -29.23 -15.05
N ASP A 156 -5.80 -29.77 -16.09
CA ASP A 156 -5.42 -31.03 -16.75
C ASP A 156 -4.49 -30.85 -17.97
N SER A 157 -4.07 -29.62 -18.28
CA SER A 157 -3.09 -29.31 -19.32
C SER A 157 -1.68 -29.18 -18.75
N THR A 158 -0.71 -29.82 -19.40
CA THR A 158 0.73 -29.58 -19.18
C THR A 158 1.31 -28.57 -20.17
N SER A 159 0.66 -28.35 -21.32
CA SER A 159 1.02 -27.32 -22.31
C SER A 159 0.47 -25.97 -21.85
N MET A 160 1.19 -25.35 -20.91
CA MET A 160 0.78 -24.16 -20.16
C MET A 160 1.72 -22.97 -20.35
N ARG A 161 2.61 -23.02 -21.35
CA ARG A 161 3.57 -21.94 -21.65
C ARG A 161 2.88 -20.58 -21.76
N SER A 162 3.22 -19.66 -20.86
CA SER A 162 2.59 -18.33 -20.72
C SER A 162 1.06 -18.31 -20.54
N LYS A 163 0.46 -19.41 -20.04
CA LYS A 163 -0.99 -19.54 -19.77
C LYS A 163 -1.30 -19.52 -18.27
N ALA A 164 -2.51 -19.13 -17.91
CA ALA A 164 -3.03 -19.21 -16.54
C ALA A 164 -4.09 -20.31 -16.38
N VAL A 165 -4.34 -20.76 -15.14
CA VAL A 165 -5.58 -21.51 -14.84
C VAL A 165 -6.73 -20.51 -14.72
N ILE A 166 -6.59 -19.51 -13.85
CA ILE A 166 -7.57 -18.41 -13.71
C ILE A 166 -6.91 -17.08 -14.09
N ARG A 167 -7.61 -16.30 -14.91
CA ARG A 167 -7.24 -14.93 -15.28
C ARG A 167 -8.32 -13.95 -14.82
N ILE A 168 -7.92 -12.92 -14.06
CA ILE A 168 -8.70 -11.69 -13.87
C ILE A 168 -8.07 -10.64 -14.78
N SER A 169 -8.80 -10.17 -15.78
CA SER A 169 -8.45 -8.94 -16.53
C SER A 169 -9.65 -8.44 -17.33
N PRO A 170 -9.77 -7.12 -17.59
CA PRO A 170 -10.79 -6.60 -18.50
C PRO A 170 -10.67 -7.19 -19.92
N VAL A 171 -11.76 -7.11 -20.69
CA VAL A 171 -11.82 -7.53 -22.11
C VAL A 171 -10.95 -6.62 -22.99
N THR A 172 -11.09 -5.31 -22.83
CA THR A 172 -10.22 -4.30 -23.45
C THR A 172 -9.01 -4.08 -22.56
N SER A 173 -7.81 -3.99 -23.14
CA SER A 173 -6.59 -3.73 -22.36
C SER A 173 -6.68 -2.40 -21.60
N ALA A 174 -6.21 -2.41 -20.36
CA ALA A 174 -6.00 -1.22 -19.54
C ALA A 174 -4.51 -1.12 -19.16
N ASP A 175 -3.65 -1.37 -20.15
CA ASP A 175 -2.19 -1.21 -20.06
C ASP A 175 -1.82 0.21 -19.58
N TRP A 176 -0.95 0.26 -18.58
CA TRP A 176 -0.50 1.50 -17.96
C TRP A 176 0.38 2.35 -18.87
N PHE A 177 0.86 1.81 -20.00
CA PHE A 177 1.70 2.51 -20.96
C PHE A 177 1.01 2.84 -22.30
N THR A 178 -0.31 2.62 -22.40
CA THR A 178 -1.13 2.94 -23.58
C THR A 178 -2.17 4.01 -23.24
N PRO A 179 -1.89 5.32 -23.49
CA PRO A 179 -2.83 6.40 -23.21
C PRO A 179 -4.12 6.30 -24.04
N THR A 180 -5.26 6.58 -23.42
CA THR A 180 -6.58 6.71 -24.09
C THR A 180 -6.99 8.16 -24.37
N ASN A 181 -6.21 9.13 -23.90
CA ASN A 181 -6.29 10.54 -24.26
C ASN A 181 -4.90 11.11 -24.58
N THR A 182 -4.85 12.33 -25.10
CA THR A 182 -3.60 13.11 -25.18
C THR A 182 -3.06 13.35 -23.77
N PRO A 183 -1.84 12.92 -23.42
CA PRO A 183 -1.25 13.21 -22.13
C PRO A 183 -1.06 14.72 -21.93
N THR A 184 -1.23 15.20 -20.70
CA THR A 184 -0.76 16.54 -20.31
C THR A 184 0.56 16.41 -19.57
N SER A 185 1.55 17.22 -19.94
CA SER A 185 2.80 17.32 -19.19
C SER A 185 2.54 17.84 -17.77
N ILE A 186 3.38 17.39 -16.85
CA ILE A 186 3.56 17.95 -15.52
C ILE A 186 4.50 19.16 -15.64
N ARG A 187 4.20 20.27 -14.94
CA ARG A 187 4.87 21.57 -15.18
C ARG A 187 5.96 21.96 -14.18
N SER A 188 6.19 21.13 -13.16
CA SER A 188 7.32 21.21 -12.23
C SER A 188 7.58 19.83 -11.62
N ASP A 189 8.82 19.53 -11.23
CA ASP A 189 9.18 18.23 -10.66
C ASP A 189 8.31 17.91 -9.42
N VAL A 190 7.86 16.65 -9.33
CA VAL A 190 7.00 16.17 -8.24
C VAL A 190 7.77 15.18 -7.39
N HIS A 191 7.87 15.47 -6.10
CA HIS A 191 8.64 14.69 -5.13
C HIS A 191 7.80 13.61 -4.41
N PRO A 192 8.44 12.63 -3.75
CA PRO A 192 7.76 11.69 -2.87
C PRO A 192 6.83 12.37 -1.85
N LEU A 193 5.76 11.66 -1.48
CA LEU A 193 4.68 12.10 -0.59
C LEU A 193 3.76 13.20 -1.14
N ALA A 194 4.03 13.78 -2.31
CA ALA A 194 3.12 14.73 -2.94
C ALA A 194 1.78 14.08 -3.34
N MET A 195 0.67 14.78 -3.11
CA MET A 195 -0.68 14.41 -3.57
C MET A 195 -1.29 15.43 -4.56
N SER A 196 -0.61 16.54 -4.81
CA SER A 196 -1.01 17.59 -5.76
C SER A 196 -0.06 17.59 -6.95
N ILE A 197 -0.60 17.43 -8.17
CA ILE A 197 0.16 17.34 -9.42
C ILE A 197 -0.11 18.58 -10.27
N PRO A 198 0.86 19.49 -10.43
CA PRO A 198 0.72 20.66 -11.29
C PRO A 198 0.93 20.26 -12.76
N VAL A 199 -0.06 20.53 -13.60
CA VAL A 199 -0.10 20.11 -15.02
C VAL A 199 -0.24 21.31 -15.96
N ASN A 200 0.10 21.12 -17.25
CA ASN A 200 -0.12 22.15 -18.27
C ASN A 200 -1.61 22.44 -18.53
N SER A 201 -2.49 21.45 -18.40
CA SER A 201 -3.93 21.66 -18.42
C SER A 201 -4.70 20.58 -17.65
N VAL A 202 -5.72 20.99 -16.90
CA VAL A 202 -6.71 20.05 -16.32
C VAL A 202 -7.89 19.77 -17.28
N SER A 203 -7.87 20.32 -18.49
CA SER A 203 -8.93 20.13 -19.49
C SER A 203 -9.07 18.66 -19.87
N GLY A 204 -10.31 18.18 -19.95
CA GLY A 204 -10.63 16.79 -20.26
C GLY A 204 -10.46 15.80 -19.10
N TYR A 205 -10.08 16.23 -17.90
CA TYR A 205 -10.07 15.41 -16.68
C TYR A 205 -11.25 15.74 -15.77
N SER A 206 -11.68 14.77 -14.96
CA SER A 206 -12.77 14.92 -13.98
C SER A 206 -12.45 14.26 -12.64
N VAL A 207 -13.01 14.80 -11.56
CA VAL A 207 -12.93 14.18 -10.23
C VAL A 207 -13.59 12.80 -10.26
N ASN A 208 -12.99 11.86 -9.54
CA ASN A 208 -13.23 10.41 -9.56
C ASN A 208 -12.68 9.60 -10.74
N GLU A 209 -12.13 10.22 -11.79
CA GLU A 209 -11.44 9.47 -12.84
C GLU A 209 -10.12 8.86 -12.36
N PHE A 210 -9.68 7.79 -13.02
CA PHE A 210 -8.38 7.16 -12.80
C PHE A 210 -7.39 7.56 -13.88
N ILE A 211 -6.16 7.87 -13.47
CA ILE A 211 -5.05 8.33 -14.32
C ILE A 211 -3.75 7.61 -13.97
N ILE A 212 -2.84 7.59 -14.93
CA ILE A 212 -1.42 7.28 -14.72
C ILE A 212 -0.66 8.59 -14.51
N VAL A 213 0.22 8.61 -13.52
CA VAL A 213 1.28 9.62 -13.32
C VAL A 213 2.61 8.95 -13.64
N HIS A 214 3.39 9.51 -14.56
CA HIS A 214 4.54 8.81 -15.15
C HIS A 214 5.64 9.75 -15.66
N SER A 215 6.89 9.29 -15.55
CA SER A 215 8.08 9.83 -16.22
C SER A 215 8.88 8.71 -16.87
N ASP A 216 9.45 8.97 -18.05
CA ASP A 216 10.19 7.99 -18.83
C ASP A 216 11.57 7.68 -18.20
N ALA A 217 12.06 6.47 -18.40
CA ALA A 217 13.47 6.13 -18.17
C ALA A 217 14.34 6.71 -19.31
N THR A 218 14.54 8.02 -19.31
CA THR A 218 15.43 8.71 -20.26
C THR A 218 16.92 8.47 -19.94
N ASP A 219 17.82 8.82 -20.85
CA ASP A 219 19.26 8.82 -20.60
C ASP A 219 19.66 9.63 -19.34
N ALA A 220 18.92 10.71 -19.02
CA ALA A 220 19.17 11.52 -17.83
C ALA A 220 18.73 10.80 -16.54
N PHE A 221 17.56 10.17 -16.54
CA PHE A 221 17.12 9.28 -15.45
C PHE A 221 18.11 8.11 -15.27
N ILE A 222 18.50 7.45 -16.36
CA ILE A 222 19.41 6.30 -16.36
C ILE A 222 20.80 6.69 -15.83
N ALA A 223 21.31 7.86 -16.23
CA ALA A 223 22.57 8.40 -15.71
C ALA A 223 22.50 8.79 -14.22
N GLU A 224 21.38 9.37 -13.76
CA GLU A 224 21.16 9.71 -12.34
C GLU A 224 21.20 8.47 -11.43
N HIS A 225 20.83 7.29 -11.96
CA HIS A 225 20.89 6.01 -11.24
C HIS A 225 22.22 5.25 -11.46
N GLY A 226 23.17 5.79 -12.22
CA GLY A 226 24.45 5.13 -12.54
C GLY A 226 24.33 3.92 -13.47
N MET A 227 23.26 3.86 -14.28
CA MET A 227 22.86 2.72 -15.11
C MET A 227 23.08 2.92 -16.61
N THR A 228 23.85 3.94 -17.00
CA THR A 228 24.22 4.21 -18.40
C THR A 228 24.85 2.97 -19.06
N GLY A 229 24.30 2.55 -20.19
CA GLY A 229 24.73 1.35 -20.92
C GLY A 229 24.27 0.01 -20.31
N LYS A 230 23.41 0.05 -19.29
CA LYS A 230 22.86 -1.14 -18.59
C LYS A 230 21.33 -1.17 -18.59
N TRP A 231 20.70 0.00 -18.48
CA TRP A 231 19.27 0.22 -18.72
C TRP A 231 19.07 0.98 -20.03
N ASP A 232 17.87 0.84 -20.58
CA ASP A 232 17.33 1.63 -21.69
C ASP A 232 15.84 1.98 -21.40
N ALA A 233 15.20 2.75 -22.29
CA ALA A 233 13.82 3.22 -22.11
C ALA A 233 12.76 2.10 -21.95
N SER A 234 13.07 0.83 -22.26
CA SER A 234 12.15 -0.30 -22.05
C SER A 234 11.93 -0.66 -20.58
N VAL A 235 12.79 -0.21 -19.65
CA VAL A 235 12.52 -0.30 -18.19
C VAL A 235 11.39 0.64 -17.73
N LYS A 236 10.87 1.45 -18.66
CA LYS A 236 9.74 2.40 -18.56
C LYS A 236 9.96 3.63 -17.69
N GLY A 237 10.42 3.47 -16.45
CA GLY A 237 10.52 4.57 -15.49
C GLY A 237 9.39 4.62 -14.46
N PRO A 238 9.46 5.54 -13.48
CA PRO A 238 8.47 5.68 -12.41
C PRO A 238 7.04 5.83 -12.95
N THR A 239 6.11 5.05 -12.41
CA THR A 239 4.72 4.99 -12.87
C THR A 239 3.77 4.70 -11.71
N PHE A 240 2.70 5.49 -11.57
CA PHE A 240 1.76 5.39 -10.47
C PHE A 240 0.31 5.47 -10.97
N TYR A 241 -0.48 4.44 -10.70
CA TYR A 241 -1.92 4.43 -11.02
C TYR A 241 -2.72 5.05 -9.86
N ARG A 242 -3.44 6.13 -10.16
CA ARG A 242 -4.02 7.07 -9.18
C ARG A 242 -5.44 7.45 -9.58
N LYS A 243 -6.22 7.97 -8.63
CA LYS A 243 -7.58 8.49 -8.83
C LYS A 243 -7.59 9.97 -8.48
N ILE A 244 -8.25 10.78 -9.30
CA ILE A 244 -8.41 12.22 -9.07
C ILE A 244 -9.44 12.43 -7.96
N THR A 245 -9.07 13.15 -6.90
CA THR A 245 -9.91 13.52 -5.74
C THR A 245 -10.33 14.98 -5.77
N GLY A 246 -9.59 15.84 -6.46
CA GLY A 246 -9.87 17.26 -6.64
C GLY A 246 -9.22 17.78 -7.91
N ILE A 247 -9.77 18.87 -8.46
CA ILE A 247 -9.22 19.60 -9.61
C ILE A 247 -9.31 21.09 -9.29
N ASP A 248 -8.19 21.79 -9.37
CA ASP A 248 -8.15 23.25 -9.39
C ASP A 248 -7.78 23.73 -10.81
N ALA A 249 -8.73 24.36 -11.47
CA ALA A 249 -8.57 24.92 -12.80
C ALA A 249 -7.86 26.29 -12.80
N SER A 250 -7.76 26.98 -11.65
CA SER A 250 -7.06 28.26 -11.54
C SER A 250 -5.54 28.08 -11.53
N THR A 251 -5.03 27.07 -10.81
CA THR A 251 -3.59 26.72 -10.81
C THR A 251 -3.23 25.59 -11.78
N ASN A 252 -4.21 24.97 -12.46
CA ASN A 252 -4.04 23.71 -13.21
C ASN A 252 -3.38 22.61 -12.37
N THR A 253 -4.04 22.22 -11.27
CA THR A 253 -3.56 21.20 -10.34
C THR A 253 -4.57 20.08 -10.20
N LEU A 254 -4.09 18.83 -10.22
CA LEU A 254 -4.88 17.63 -9.91
C LEU A 254 -4.52 17.12 -8.52
N THR A 255 -5.51 16.95 -7.63
CA THR A 255 -5.34 16.28 -6.33
C THR A 255 -5.62 14.79 -6.48
N LEU A 256 -4.82 13.95 -5.81
CA LEU A 256 -4.84 12.49 -5.93
C LEU A 256 -5.41 11.76 -4.71
N ASP A 257 -5.54 10.45 -4.83
CA ASP A 257 -6.08 9.54 -3.81
C ASP A 257 -5.02 8.77 -3.00
N ILE A 258 -3.77 8.72 -3.49
CA ILE A 258 -2.59 8.16 -2.82
C ILE A 258 -1.39 9.04 -3.19
N PRO A 259 -0.44 9.32 -2.27
CA PRO A 259 0.79 10.02 -2.60
C PRO A 259 1.62 9.38 -3.73
N ILE A 260 2.42 10.21 -4.41
CA ILE A 260 3.50 9.75 -5.30
C ILE A 260 4.63 9.13 -4.47
N ARG A 261 5.23 8.04 -4.95
CA ARG A 261 6.21 7.25 -4.18
C ARG A 261 7.68 7.55 -4.51
N TYR A 262 7.96 8.23 -5.62
CA TYR A 262 9.32 8.56 -6.06
C TYR A 262 9.32 9.92 -6.77
N ASP A 263 10.50 10.45 -7.11
CA ASP A 263 10.58 11.64 -7.95
C ASP A 263 9.99 11.38 -9.35
N VAL A 264 9.20 12.33 -9.85
CA VAL A 264 8.66 12.39 -11.21
C VAL A 264 9.11 13.72 -11.81
N LYS A 265 10.17 13.68 -12.63
CA LYS A 265 10.93 14.86 -13.05
C LYS A 265 10.57 15.33 -14.46
N THR A 266 10.41 16.63 -14.64
CA THR A 266 9.98 17.27 -15.90
C THR A 266 10.92 17.00 -17.07
N ARG A 267 12.24 17.00 -16.83
CA ARG A 267 13.26 16.60 -17.81
C ARG A 267 13.03 15.18 -18.36
N ASP A 268 12.43 14.31 -17.55
CA ASP A 268 12.18 12.90 -17.82
C ASP A 268 10.77 12.69 -18.40
N ASN A 269 10.28 13.66 -19.20
CA ASN A 269 8.97 13.63 -19.87
C ASN A 269 7.79 13.37 -18.92
N ALA A 270 7.83 13.96 -17.72
CA ALA A 270 6.79 13.81 -16.71
C ALA A 270 5.42 14.26 -17.22
N ARG A 271 4.41 13.39 -17.09
CA ARG A 271 3.08 13.58 -17.65
C ARG A 271 2.01 12.78 -16.90
N VAL A 272 0.75 13.17 -17.09
CA VAL A 272 -0.43 12.38 -16.69
C VAL A 272 -1.33 12.09 -17.88
N TYR A 273 -2.00 10.94 -17.84
CA TYR A 273 -2.91 10.47 -18.88
C TYR A 273 -3.94 9.47 -18.35
N LYS A 274 -5.03 9.30 -19.09
CA LYS A 274 -6.01 8.23 -18.91
C LYS A 274 -5.56 6.97 -19.64
N ILE A 275 -6.06 5.82 -19.19
CA ILE A 275 -5.83 4.50 -19.81
C ILE A 275 -7.18 3.80 -20.03
N GLY A 276 -7.18 2.52 -20.41
CA GLY A 276 -8.40 1.70 -20.42
C GLY A 276 -9.01 1.50 -19.03
N GLU A 277 -10.25 1.02 -18.96
CA GLU A 277 -10.91 0.68 -17.69
C GLU A 277 -10.31 -0.60 -17.09
N ALA A 278 -9.61 -0.46 -15.95
CA ALA A 278 -9.19 -1.59 -15.13
C ALA A 278 -10.40 -2.25 -14.42
N ILE A 279 -10.46 -3.59 -14.45
CA ILE A 279 -11.55 -4.42 -13.88
C ILE A 279 -11.64 -4.28 -12.35
N ALA A 280 -12.85 -4.27 -11.79
CA ALA A 280 -13.10 -3.94 -10.39
C ALA A 280 -13.92 -4.97 -9.60
N GLU A 281 -13.80 -4.89 -8.26
CA GLU A 281 -14.62 -5.64 -7.30
C GLU A 281 -14.69 -7.15 -7.60
N THR A 282 -13.61 -7.71 -8.14
CA THR A 282 -13.54 -9.08 -8.66
C THR A 282 -12.82 -9.99 -7.66
N GLY A 283 -13.36 -11.19 -7.39
CA GLY A 283 -12.86 -12.07 -6.33
C GLY A 283 -12.60 -13.52 -6.77
N ILE A 284 -11.66 -14.19 -6.10
CA ILE A 284 -11.51 -15.65 -6.09
C ILE A 284 -11.43 -16.11 -4.63
N GLU A 285 -12.30 -17.02 -4.22
CA GLU A 285 -12.54 -17.32 -2.81
C GLU A 285 -12.73 -18.82 -2.53
N ASP A 286 -12.39 -19.25 -1.31
CA ASP A 286 -12.87 -20.49 -0.70
C ASP A 286 -12.54 -21.78 -1.51
N LEU A 287 -11.36 -21.87 -2.15
CA LEU A 287 -11.01 -22.98 -3.04
C LEU A 287 -9.50 -23.30 -3.11
N SER A 288 -9.15 -24.47 -3.65
CA SER A 288 -7.76 -24.85 -3.94
C SER A 288 -7.52 -25.06 -5.44
N ILE A 289 -6.34 -24.66 -5.94
CA ILE A 289 -5.93 -24.86 -7.35
C ILE A 289 -4.78 -25.87 -7.43
N GLY A 290 -4.85 -26.81 -8.35
CA GLY A 290 -3.84 -27.84 -8.55
C GLY A 290 -3.58 -28.08 -10.03
N MET A 291 -2.32 -28.26 -10.40
CA MET A 291 -1.92 -28.47 -11.80
C MET A 291 -1.36 -29.87 -12.02
N LYS A 292 -1.75 -30.49 -13.12
CA LYS A 292 -1.18 -31.74 -13.62
C LYS A 292 0.33 -31.60 -13.83
N GLN A 293 1.08 -32.51 -13.22
CA GLN A 293 2.53 -32.64 -13.40
C GLN A 293 2.87 -32.98 -14.87
N HIS A 294 3.87 -32.32 -15.42
CA HIS A 294 4.45 -32.66 -16.72
C HIS A 294 5.40 -33.85 -16.57
N THR A 295 5.27 -34.89 -17.40
CA THR A 295 6.03 -36.15 -17.27
C THR A 295 7.26 -36.26 -18.18
N GLY A 296 7.46 -35.30 -19.09
CA GLY A 296 8.65 -35.21 -19.95
C GLY A 296 9.96 -34.84 -19.22
N THR A 297 11.04 -34.76 -19.99
CA THR A 297 12.41 -34.46 -19.55
C THR A 297 12.83 -33.03 -19.90
N GLY A 298 14.03 -32.60 -19.48
CA GLY A 298 14.50 -31.23 -19.61
C GLY A 298 13.90 -30.32 -18.55
N TRP A 299 14.65 -30.18 -17.44
CA TRP A 299 14.26 -29.47 -16.22
C TRP A 299 15.39 -28.57 -15.67
N GLY A 300 16.45 -28.35 -16.45
CA GLY A 300 17.56 -27.46 -16.14
C GLY A 300 17.16 -25.98 -16.16
N ASP A 301 18.06 -25.13 -15.66
CA ASP A 301 17.80 -23.69 -15.48
C ASP A 301 17.46 -22.96 -16.78
N LEU A 302 18.06 -23.36 -17.91
CA LEU A 302 17.86 -22.72 -19.22
C LEU A 302 16.94 -23.51 -20.17
N ASP A 303 16.48 -24.70 -19.77
CA ASP A 303 15.70 -25.61 -20.62
C ASP A 303 14.36 -24.99 -21.07
N TYR A 304 13.87 -23.94 -20.40
CA TYR A 304 12.70 -23.17 -20.81
C TYR A 304 12.82 -22.52 -22.20
N ASN A 305 14.04 -22.40 -22.76
CA ASN A 305 14.29 -21.95 -24.13
C ASN A 305 14.39 -23.11 -25.14
N VAL A 306 14.44 -24.36 -24.68
CA VAL A 306 14.66 -25.56 -25.51
C VAL A 306 13.32 -26.25 -25.79
N ALA A 307 12.79 -26.04 -27.00
CA ALA A 307 11.53 -26.62 -27.44
C ALA A 307 11.53 -28.16 -27.32
N GLY A 308 10.42 -28.73 -26.86
CA GLY A 308 10.27 -30.17 -26.60
C GLY A 308 10.71 -30.62 -25.20
N THR A 309 11.21 -29.73 -24.35
CA THR A 309 11.42 -30.01 -22.93
C THR A 309 10.17 -29.71 -22.09
N GLY A 310 10.05 -30.38 -20.95
CA GLY A 310 9.01 -30.07 -19.96
C GLY A 310 9.13 -28.65 -19.41
N ALA A 311 10.35 -28.16 -19.19
CA ALA A 311 10.61 -26.77 -18.82
C ALA A 311 10.03 -25.77 -19.84
N TYR A 312 10.15 -26.05 -21.14
CA TYR A 312 9.61 -25.21 -22.20
C TYR A 312 8.08 -25.20 -22.22
N ASP A 313 7.44 -26.36 -22.07
CA ASP A 313 5.97 -26.50 -22.11
C ASP A 313 5.26 -25.84 -20.92
N VAL A 314 5.96 -25.69 -19.78
CA VAL A 314 5.41 -25.13 -18.53
C VAL A 314 5.94 -23.73 -18.17
N HIS A 315 6.88 -23.19 -18.95
CA HIS A 315 7.48 -21.88 -18.75
C HIS A 315 6.42 -20.78 -18.61
N ASP A 316 6.52 -19.94 -17.57
CA ASP A 316 5.59 -18.83 -17.34
C ASP A 316 4.10 -19.25 -17.19
N SER A 317 3.85 -20.52 -16.82
CA SER A 317 2.52 -21.01 -16.43
C SER A 317 2.10 -20.51 -15.05
N LYS A 318 0.81 -20.18 -14.84
CA LYS A 318 0.31 -19.46 -13.65
C LYS A 318 -0.96 -20.10 -13.05
N ALA A 319 -1.11 -20.12 -11.73
CA ALA A 319 -2.38 -20.53 -11.11
C ALA A 319 -3.42 -19.42 -11.25
N ILE A 320 -3.06 -18.23 -10.78
CA ILE A 320 -3.87 -17.01 -10.89
C ILE A 320 -3.01 -15.92 -11.52
N THR A 321 -3.56 -15.21 -12.51
CA THR A 321 -3.01 -13.93 -12.95
C THR A 321 -4.06 -12.83 -12.83
N ILE A 322 -3.67 -11.70 -12.24
CA ILE A 322 -4.48 -10.50 -12.06
C ILE A 322 -3.81 -9.38 -12.86
N VAL A 323 -4.47 -8.92 -13.93
CA VAL A 323 -3.90 -7.96 -14.88
C VAL A 323 -4.88 -6.82 -15.11
N ASN A 324 -4.43 -5.58 -14.93
CA ASN A 324 -5.23 -4.37 -15.00
C ASN A 324 -6.51 -4.42 -14.15
N ALA A 325 -6.35 -4.67 -12.84
CA ALA A 325 -7.42 -4.66 -11.85
C ALA A 325 -7.30 -3.53 -10.82
N LYS A 326 -8.42 -3.15 -10.20
CA LYS A 326 -8.53 -2.19 -9.09
C LYS A 326 -9.52 -2.71 -8.04
N ASN A 327 -9.22 -2.64 -6.75
CA ASN A 327 -10.13 -3.12 -5.67
C ASN A 327 -10.62 -4.58 -5.85
N SER A 328 -9.74 -5.48 -6.27
CA SER A 328 -10.05 -6.92 -6.45
C SER A 328 -9.38 -7.76 -5.35
N TRP A 329 -9.71 -9.04 -5.21
CA TRP A 329 -9.16 -9.85 -4.12
C TRP A 329 -9.00 -11.35 -4.41
N VAL A 330 -8.22 -12.00 -3.55
CA VAL A 330 -8.12 -13.45 -3.42
C VAL A 330 -8.13 -13.78 -1.92
N ASP A 331 -9.09 -14.57 -1.43
CA ASP A 331 -9.21 -14.95 -0.01
C ASP A 331 -9.44 -16.46 0.16
N ASP A 332 -8.90 -17.06 1.21
CA ASP A 332 -8.95 -18.51 1.47
C ASP A 332 -8.59 -19.37 0.24
N VAL A 333 -7.56 -19.00 -0.53
CA VAL A 333 -7.11 -19.78 -1.70
C VAL A 333 -5.75 -20.44 -1.51
N ASN A 334 -5.69 -21.75 -1.70
CA ASN A 334 -4.45 -22.53 -1.63
C ASN A 334 -4.06 -23.13 -2.98
N SER A 335 -2.82 -23.61 -3.07
CA SER A 335 -2.45 -24.65 -4.05
C SER A 335 -2.45 -26.03 -3.39
N TYR A 336 -2.96 -27.06 -4.08
CA TYR A 336 -2.98 -28.45 -3.61
C TYR A 336 -2.27 -29.38 -4.60
N LYS A 337 -1.82 -30.55 -4.13
CA LYS A 337 -1.32 -31.64 -4.98
C LYS A 337 -2.50 -32.44 -5.56
N PRO A 338 -2.71 -32.48 -6.89
CA PRO A 338 -3.58 -33.45 -7.53
C PRO A 338 -3.14 -34.89 -7.24
N SER A 339 -4.10 -35.79 -7.01
CA SER A 339 -3.84 -37.22 -6.77
C SER A 339 -3.18 -37.92 -7.97
N SER A 340 -3.30 -37.35 -9.18
CA SER A 340 -2.62 -37.79 -10.40
C SER A 340 -1.11 -37.51 -10.44
N ASN A 341 -0.59 -36.63 -9.58
CA ASN A 341 0.81 -36.23 -9.62
C ASN A 341 1.67 -37.24 -8.84
N SER A 342 2.66 -37.84 -9.50
CA SER A 342 3.59 -38.78 -8.85
C SER A 342 4.55 -38.03 -7.92
N GLY A 343 5.09 -36.90 -8.38
CA GLY A 343 5.91 -35.99 -7.58
C GLY A 343 5.10 -35.16 -6.58
N ASP A 344 5.78 -34.52 -5.63
CA ASP A 344 5.16 -33.63 -4.66
C ASP A 344 4.97 -32.20 -5.23
N TYR A 345 4.22 -32.10 -6.33
CA TYR A 345 4.00 -30.86 -7.08
C TYR A 345 2.53 -30.45 -7.03
N HIS A 346 2.29 -29.18 -6.65
CA HIS A 346 0.97 -28.57 -6.64
C HIS A 346 0.77 -27.67 -7.88
N LEU A 347 1.86 -27.06 -8.36
CA LEU A 347 1.90 -26.05 -9.41
C LEU A 347 2.90 -26.45 -10.50
N LEU A 348 2.77 -25.85 -11.68
CA LEU A 348 3.75 -26.01 -12.77
C LEU A 348 4.89 -24.99 -12.69
N SER A 349 4.59 -23.70 -12.52
CA SER A 349 5.59 -22.64 -12.33
C SER A 349 5.16 -21.56 -11.33
N TYR A 350 4.21 -20.68 -11.66
CA TYR A 350 3.78 -19.60 -10.77
C TYR A 350 2.58 -19.98 -9.89
N GLY A 351 2.54 -19.39 -8.69
CA GLY A 351 1.32 -19.27 -7.88
C GLY A 351 0.44 -18.13 -8.40
N ILE A 352 0.53 -16.96 -7.75
CA ILE A 352 -0.19 -15.75 -8.15
C ILE A 352 0.77 -14.71 -8.76
N THR A 353 0.37 -14.12 -9.88
CA THR A 353 0.97 -12.88 -10.41
C THR A 353 -0.03 -11.72 -10.36
N ILE A 354 0.39 -10.56 -9.84
CA ILE A 354 -0.29 -9.28 -10.05
C ILE A 354 0.52 -8.47 -11.05
N ASN A 355 -0.08 -7.97 -12.13
CA ASN A 355 0.55 -7.02 -13.06
C ASN A 355 -0.35 -5.79 -13.31
N GLN A 356 0.25 -4.59 -13.35
CA GLN A 356 -0.40 -3.32 -13.67
C GLN A 356 -1.77 -3.16 -12.98
N SER A 357 -1.83 -3.53 -11.70
CA SER A 357 -3.06 -3.51 -10.90
C SER A 357 -2.80 -2.76 -9.60
N ARG A 358 -3.87 -2.25 -8.99
CA ARG A 358 -3.79 -1.52 -7.72
C ARG A 358 -4.85 -1.95 -6.71
N THR A 359 -4.61 -1.65 -5.44
CA THR A 359 -5.57 -1.89 -4.35
C THR A 359 -6.15 -3.31 -4.33
N VAL A 360 -5.37 -4.30 -4.78
CA VAL A 360 -5.72 -5.72 -4.68
C VAL A 360 -5.33 -6.26 -3.30
N THR A 361 -6.18 -7.09 -2.68
CA THR A 361 -5.80 -7.86 -1.47
C THR A 361 -5.72 -9.34 -1.79
N ILE A 362 -4.56 -9.96 -1.56
CA ILE A 362 -4.41 -11.42 -1.45
C ILE A 362 -4.32 -11.76 0.04
N GLN A 363 -5.17 -12.63 0.57
CA GLN A 363 -5.10 -12.99 1.99
C GLN A 363 -5.42 -14.46 2.31
N ASN A 364 -4.88 -14.94 3.44
CA ASN A 364 -5.14 -16.27 4.01
C ASN A 364 -4.77 -17.46 3.09
N THR A 365 -3.84 -17.23 2.16
CA THR A 365 -3.46 -18.12 1.06
C THR A 365 -2.22 -18.99 1.34
N HIS A 366 -2.12 -20.17 0.73
CA HIS A 366 -0.91 -21.01 0.73
C HIS A 366 -0.61 -21.59 -0.65
N PHE A 367 0.23 -20.88 -1.40
CA PHE A 367 0.84 -21.35 -2.65
C PHE A 367 2.19 -22.02 -2.37
N GLN A 368 2.48 -23.14 -3.03
CA GLN A 368 3.66 -23.95 -2.74
C GLN A 368 4.05 -24.90 -3.89
N LYS A 369 5.26 -25.46 -3.81
CA LYS A 369 5.75 -26.60 -4.60
C LYS A 369 5.44 -26.55 -6.11
N PRO A 370 6.04 -25.60 -6.86
CA PRO A 370 6.01 -25.62 -8.30
C PRO A 370 7.01 -26.63 -8.86
N GLN A 371 6.64 -27.31 -9.95
CA GLN A 371 7.47 -28.29 -10.63
C GLN A 371 8.73 -27.65 -11.23
N TYR A 372 8.57 -26.57 -11.99
CA TYR A 372 9.68 -25.86 -12.59
C TYR A 372 10.11 -24.65 -11.79
N LYS A 373 11.42 -24.56 -11.52
CA LYS A 373 12.08 -23.53 -10.71
C LYS A 373 13.36 -23.00 -11.36
N GLY A 374 13.42 -23.07 -12.69
CA GLY A 374 14.54 -22.58 -13.50
C GLY A 374 14.52 -21.07 -13.74
N GLU A 375 15.32 -20.60 -14.68
CA GLU A 375 15.42 -19.20 -15.06
C GLU A 375 14.27 -18.77 -16.00
N GLY A 376 14.44 -17.68 -16.75
CA GLY A 376 13.36 -17.06 -17.53
C GLY A 376 12.19 -16.55 -16.68
N GLY A 377 12.41 -16.43 -15.37
CA GLY A 377 11.40 -16.13 -14.37
C GLY A 377 10.39 -17.25 -14.16
N ASN A 378 10.76 -18.31 -13.43
CA ASN A 378 9.88 -19.45 -13.13
C ASN A 378 9.90 -19.86 -11.65
N GLY A 379 8.85 -20.56 -11.20
CA GLY A 379 8.75 -21.09 -9.84
C GLY A 379 8.32 -20.06 -8.78
N TYR A 380 7.69 -18.96 -9.17
CA TYR A 380 7.42 -17.81 -8.27
C TYR A 380 6.02 -17.85 -7.66
N LEU A 381 5.93 -17.89 -6.33
CA LEU A 381 4.67 -18.16 -5.65
C LEU A 381 3.80 -16.91 -5.49
N TYR A 382 4.40 -15.77 -5.14
CA TYR A 382 3.76 -14.45 -5.17
C TYR A 382 4.68 -13.46 -5.89
N ALA A 383 4.29 -13.04 -7.10
CA ALA A 383 5.03 -12.06 -7.89
C ALA A 383 4.18 -10.80 -8.10
N ILE A 384 4.64 -9.67 -7.57
CA ILE A 384 3.88 -8.43 -7.47
C ILE A 384 4.48 -7.37 -8.40
N GLN A 385 3.67 -6.89 -9.34
CA GLN A 385 4.09 -5.95 -10.39
C GLN A 385 3.03 -4.84 -10.62
N GLY A 386 2.69 -4.09 -9.56
CA GLY A 386 1.62 -3.07 -9.55
C GLY A 386 1.73 -2.14 -8.34
N SER A 387 0.75 -1.25 -8.10
CA SER A 387 0.86 -0.20 -7.06
C SER A 387 -0.10 -0.39 -5.89
N ASP A 388 0.37 -0.19 -4.65
CA ASP A 388 -0.47 -0.11 -3.44
C ASP A 388 -1.39 -1.35 -3.23
N ASN A 389 -0.87 -2.55 -3.50
CA ASN A 389 -1.53 -3.84 -3.25
C ASN A 389 -1.09 -4.44 -1.90
N LEU A 390 -1.92 -5.32 -1.33
CA LEU A 390 -1.68 -6.00 -0.05
C LEU A 390 -1.62 -7.52 -0.26
N VAL A 391 -0.60 -8.16 0.32
CA VAL A 391 -0.57 -9.60 0.58
C VAL A 391 -0.51 -9.79 2.09
N GLN A 392 -1.45 -10.52 2.69
CA GLN A 392 -1.44 -10.74 4.16
C GLN A 392 -1.80 -12.15 4.60
N ASN A 393 -1.24 -12.61 5.73
CA ASN A 393 -1.43 -13.96 6.25
C ASN A 393 -1.09 -15.07 5.21
N ALA A 394 -0.23 -14.76 4.24
CA ALA A 394 0.07 -15.64 3.12
C ALA A 394 1.25 -16.55 3.47
N THR A 395 1.19 -17.82 3.07
CA THR A 395 2.30 -18.76 3.18
C THR A 395 2.85 -19.09 1.81
N ALA A 396 4.18 -19.09 1.69
CA ALA A 396 4.93 -19.57 0.54
C ALA A 396 5.80 -20.76 0.97
N THR A 397 5.95 -21.77 0.13
CA THR A 397 6.79 -22.95 0.44
C THR A 397 7.45 -23.54 -0.80
N ASN A 398 8.77 -23.71 -0.76
CA ASN A 398 9.55 -24.45 -1.77
C ASN A 398 9.49 -23.86 -3.20
N GLY A 399 9.28 -22.54 -3.34
CA GLY A 399 9.37 -21.82 -4.63
C GLY A 399 10.80 -21.64 -5.14
N ARG A 400 10.97 -20.91 -6.25
CA ARG A 400 12.27 -20.37 -6.68
C ARG A 400 12.58 -19.11 -5.86
N HIS A 401 11.77 -18.08 -6.03
CA HIS A 401 11.59 -16.96 -5.10
C HIS A 401 10.17 -17.08 -4.53
N ASN A 402 10.03 -17.01 -3.20
CA ASN A 402 8.73 -17.21 -2.55
C ASN A 402 7.82 -15.97 -2.71
N PHE A 403 8.30 -14.79 -2.31
CA PHE A 403 7.67 -13.49 -2.59
C PHE A 403 8.63 -12.60 -3.37
N ASN A 404 8.11 -11.68 -4.22
CA ASN A 404 8.93 -10.67 -4.88
C ASN A 404 8.15 -9.47 -5.45
N PHE A 405 8.86 -8.34 -5.60
CA PHE A 405 8.43 -7.12 -6.28
C PHE A 405 9.19 -6.91 -7.59
N ARG A 406 8.59 -6.25 -8.61
CA ARG A 406 9.20 -6.09 -9.95
C ARG A 406 8.98 -4.74 -10.62
N SER A 407 10.05 -4.17 -11.19
CA SER A 407 9.97 -3.04 -12.15
C SER A 407 9.45 -1.71 -11.57
N MET A 408 9.64 -0.65 -12.36
CA MET A 408 9.49 0.75 -11.90
C MET A 408 8.05 1.24 -11.70
N TRP A 409 7.05 0.41 -12.00
CA TRP A 409 5.64 0.67 -11.68
C TRP A 409 5.16 -0.02 -10.39
N THR A 410 6.08 -0.64 -9.65
CA THR A 410 5.77 -1.40 -8.43
C THR A 410 6.19 -0.65 -7.18
N SER A 411 5.20 -0.03 -6.53
CA SER A 411 5.41 0.81 -5.35
C SER A 411 4.21 0.85 -4.40
N GLY A 412 4.46 1.15 -3.13
CA GLY A 412 3.46 1.23 -2.07
C GLY A 412 2.85 -0.12 -1.66
N ASN A 413 3.32 -1.24 -2.21
CA ASN A 413 2.78 -2.56 -1.88
C ASN A 413 3.25 -3.04 -0.51
N VAL A 414 2.42 -3.85 0.14
CA VAL A 414 2.69 -4.40 1.47
C VAL A 414 2.57 -5.92 1.43
N ILE A 415 3.57 -6.61 1.99
CA ILE A 415 3.49 -8.03 2.33
C ILE A 415 3.57 -8.11 3.85
N TYR A 416 2.42 -8.35 4.49
CA TYR A 416 2.22 -8.28 5.94
C TYR A 416 2.01 -9.68 6.54
N ASN A 417 2.58 -9.95 7.72
CA ASN A 417 2.29 -11.13 8.54
C ASN A 417 2.34 -12.47 7.76
N SER A 418 3.27 -12.57 6.83
CA SER A 418 3.34 -13.66 5.85
C SER A 418 4.59 -14.51 6.05
N THR A 419 4.51 -15.80 5.70
CA THR A 419 5.54 -16.80 6.03
C THR A 419 6.20 -17.34 4.77
N SER A 420 7.53 -17.24 4.70
CA SER A 420 8.34 -17.84 3.64
C SER A 420 9.09 -19.06 4.16
N ASN A 421 8.86 -20.22 3.52
CA ASN A 421 9.52 -21.48 3.86
C ASN A 421 10.40 -21.97 2.71
N THR A 422 11.69 -22.20 3.01
CA THR A 422 12.64 -23.01 2.24
C THR A 422 12.56 -22.89 0.70
N PRO A 423 12.60 -21.67 0.12
CA PRO A 423 12.74 -21.51 -1.32
C PRO A 423 14.12 -21.94 -1.81
N ARG A 424 14.29 -22.04 -3.13
CA ARG A 424 15.61 -22.26 -3.76
C ARG A 424 16.52 -21.03 -3.65
N LEU A 425 15.95 -19.83 -3.73
CA LEU A 425 16.62 -18.53 -3.73
C LEU A 425 15.79 -17.54 -2.89
N ALA A 426 16.40 -16.43 -2.49
CA ALA A 426 15.82 -15.41 -1.62
C ALA A 426 14.38 -14.98 -1.99
N THR A 427 13.59 -14.59 -0.99
CA THR A 427 12.54 -13.58 -1.20
C THR A 427 13.20 -12.26 -1.60
N ASP A 428 12.76 -11.60 -2.68
CA ASP A 428 13.60 -10.56 -3.30
C ASP A 428 12.88 -9.37 -3.94
N PHE A 429 13.67 -8.34 -4.23
CA PHE A 429 13.35 -7.33 -5.22
C PHE A 429 13.96 -7.76 -6.55
N HIS A 430 13.15 -7.83 -7.60
CA HIS A 430 13.46 -8.58 -8.82
C HIS A 430 13.35 -7.68 -10.05
N MET A 431 14.18 -7.90 -11.08
CA MET A 431 14.35 -6.97 -12.21
C MET A 431 14.73 -5.55 -11.71
N HIS A 432 14.17 -4.51 -12.32
CA HIS A 432 14.57 -3.11 -12.14
C HIS A 432 13.81 -2.40 -11.00
N LEU A 433 14.38 -1.29 -10.55
CA LEU A 433 14.02 -0.41 -9.43
C LEU A 433 12.52 -0.38 -9.03
N SER A 434 12.10 -1.33 -8.19
CA SER A 434 10.79 -1.31 -7.55
C SER A 434 10.85 -0.49 -6.25
N MET A 435 10.16 0.65 -6.23
CA MET A 435 10.37 1.71 -5.25
C MET A 435 9.40 1.61 -4.07
N ALA A 436 9.84 1.86 -2.84
CA ALA A 436 8.99 2.05 -1.68
C ALA A 436 7.92 0.95 -1.50
N ASN A 437 8.35 -0.31 -1.33
CA ASN A 437 7.48 -1.43 -0.92
C ASN A 437 7.85 -1.90 0.50
N LEU A 438 6.92 -2.58 1.18
CA LEU A 438 7.07 -2.96 2.59
C LEU A 438 6.93 -4.48 2.79
N PHE A 439 7.94 -5.08 3.42
CA PHE A 439 7.82 -6.37 4.11
C PHE A 439 7.62 -6.09 5.60
N ASP A 440 6.48 -6.50 6.18
CA ASP A 440 6.11 -6.19 7.57
C ASP A 440 5.72 -7.45 8.36
N ASN A 441 6.34 -7.65 9.53
CA ASN A 441 6.08 -8.79 10.41
C ASN A 441 6.25 -10.16 9.70
N MET A 442 7.13 -10.22 8.70
CA MET A 442 7.44 -11.43 7.94
C MET A 442 8.03 -12.53 8.83
N THR A 443 7.70 -13.79 8.55
CA THR A 443 8.40 -14.95 9.14
C THR A 443 9.18 -15.71 8.07
N LEU A 444 10.48 -15.91 8.30
CA LEU A 444 11.42 -16.52 7.37
C LEU A 444 11.99 -17.81 7.97
N ASN A 445 11.78 -18.93 7.27
CA ASN A 445 12.15 -20.26 7.72
C ASN A 445 13.02 -20.95 6.65
N GLY A 446 14.34 -20.85 6.80
CA GLY A 446 15.27 -21.28 5.75
C GLY A 446 15.23 -20.38 4.51
N ASP A 447 14.91 -19.10 4.69
CA ASP A 447 14.88 -18.06 3.65
C ASP A 447 15.57 -16.77 4.17
N PHE A 448 15.84 -15.83 3.26
CA PHE A 448 16.29 -14.48 3.55
C PHE A 448 15.67 -13.48 2.56
N ILE A 449 15.48 -12.23 2.97
CA ILE A 449 15.08 -11.14 2.07
C ILE A 449 16.34 -10.51 1.45
N GLU A 450 16.33 -10.28 0.13
CA GLU A 450 17.44 -9.67 -0.59
C GLU A 450 17.01 -8.41 -1.38
N ALA A 451 17.60 -7.27 -1.01
CA ALA A 451 17.35 -5.93 -1.52
C ALA A 451 18.69 -5.28 -1.94
N VAL A 452 19.30 -5.77 -3.02
CA VAL A 452 20.69 -5.44 -3.42
C VAL A 452 20.83 -5.21 -4.93
N TYR A 453 21.98 -4.67 -5.36
CA TYR A 453 22.37 -4.59 -6.77
C TYR A 453 22.53 -5.97 -7.42
N ARG A 454 22.08 -6.15 -8.67
CA ARG A 454 22.17 -7.43 -9.40
C ARG A 454 22.76 -7.28 -10.82
N PRO A 455 24.00 -7.75 -11.06
CA PRO A 455 24.70 -7.62 -12.34
C PRO A 455 24.29 -8.69 -13.37
N TYR A 456 22.99 -8.97 -13.49
CA TYR A 456 22.45 -10.05 -14.32
C TYR A 456 21.12 -9.64 -14.97
N GLY A 457 20.74 -10.31 -16.06
CA GLY A 457 19.49 -10.10 -16.80
C GLY A 457 19.75 -9.86 -18.29
N THR A 458 18.70 -9.95 -19.13
CA THR A 458 18.80 -9.61 -20.57
C THR A 458 18.98 -8.10 -20.77
N ILE A 459 18.27 -7.32 -19.96
CA ILE A 459 18.64 -5.97 -19.54
C ILE A 459 19.14 -6.14 -18.10
N GLU A 460 20.20 -5.44 -17.70
CA GLU A 460 20.80 -5.66 -16.38
C GLU A 460 19.81 -5.19 -15.30
N HIS A 461 19.44 -6.10 -14.38
CA HIS A 461 18.53 -5.78 -13.28
C HIS A 461 19.03 -4.57 -12.48
N GLY A 462 20.32 -4.56 -12.15
CA GLY A 462 21.01 -3.45 -11.50
C GLY A 462 20.39 -3.12 -10.15
N TRP A 463 19.98 -1.85 -9.98
CA TRP A 463 19.23 -1.44 -8.79
C TRP A 463 17.83 -2.04 -8.78
N THR A 464 17.61 -2.98 -7.85
CA THR A 464 16.33 -3.70 -7.70
C THR A 464 15.27 -2.93 -6.91
N THR A 465 15.69 -2.03 -6.02
CA THR A 465 14.81 -1.26 -5.11
C THR A 465 15.48 -0.02 -4.52
N THR A 466 14.65 0.92 -4.06
CA THR A 466 14.98 2.10 -3.24
C THR A 466 13.80 2.44 -2.32
N GLN A 467 14.05 3.05 -1.16
CA GLN A 467 13.06 3.44 -0.15
C GLN A 467 12.16 2.31 0.37
N SER A 468 12.46 1.04 0.06
CA SER A 468 11.68 -0.09 0.55
C SER A 468 12.08 -0.45 1.98
N VAL A 469 11.10 -0.90 2.75
CA VAL A 469 11.20 -1.11 4.19
C VAL A 469 11.06 -2.58 4.52
N ILE A 470 11.92 -3.08 5.40
CA ILE A 470 11.85 -4.42 5.98
C ILE A 470 11.65 -4.24 7.49
N TRP A 471 10.42 -4.43 7.96
CA TRP A 471 9.97 -4.13 9.32
C TRP A 471 9.72 -5.42 10.12
N ASN A 472 10.25 -5.46 11.35
CA ASN A 472 10.00 -6.48 12.37
C ASN A 472 10.07 -7.95 11.88
N THR A 473 11.08 -8.26 11.07
CA THR A 473 11.20 -9.57 10.40
C THR A 473 11.74 -10.63 11.35
N ASN A 474 11.01 -11.76 11.42
CA ASN A 474 11.26 -12.89 12.30
C ASN A 474 11.92 -14.05 11.55
N GLY A 475 13.16 -14.42 11.88
CA GLY A 475 13.78 -15.63 11.33
C GLY A 475 13.74 -16.79 12.32
N THR A 476 13.12 -17.91 11.91
CA THR A 476 13.14 -19.15 12.68
C THR A 476 14.42 -19.96 12.41
N ALA A 477 14.95 -19.88 11.19
CA ALA A 477 16.20 -20.51 10.78
C ALA A 477 16.81 -19.78 9.57
N TYR A 478 18.14 -19.66 9.52
CA TYR A 478 18.85 -19.16 8.34
C TYR A 478 18.71 -20.13 7.15
N ALA A 479 18.70 -19.60 5.93
CA ALA A 479 18.89 -20.41 4.73
C ALA A 479 20.30 -21.04 4.71
N ALA A 480 20.46 -22.17 4.02
CA ALA A 480 21.73 -22.89 3.96
C ALA A 480 22.88 -21.99 3.44
N GLY A 481 24.00 -21.98 4.16
CA GLY A 481 25.17 -21.14 3.85
C GLY A 481 24.98 -19.65 4.11
N GLN A 482 23.88 -19.20 4.72
CA GLN A 482 23.65 -17.80 5.10
C GLN A 482 23.85 -17.58 6.60
N SER A 483 24.29 -16.38 6.98
CA SER A 483 24.38 -15.89 8.36
C SER A 483 23.47 -14.68 8.63
N SER A 484 22.63 -14.33 7.65
CA SER A 484 21.66 -13.25 7.72
C SER A 484 20.32 -13.66 7.13
N ILE A 485 19.24 -13.07 7.65
CA ILE A 485 17.87 -13.20 7.14
C ILE A 485 17.43 -11.99 6.30
N VAL A 486 18.23 -10.93 6.29
CA VAL A 486 18.03 -9.75 5.46
C VAL A 486 19.39 -9.31 4.89
N LYS A 487 19.43 -9.05 3.58
CA LYS A 487 20.54 -8.39 2.90
C LYS A 487 20.01 -7.11 2.26
N SER A 488 20.52 -5.95 2.66
CA SER A 488 20.03 -4.65 2.18
C SER A 488 21.20 -3.77 1.77
N LYS A 489 21.18 -3.37 0.50
CA LYS A 489 22.07 -2.44 -0.20
C LYS A 489 21.27 -1.76 -1.31
N GLN A 490 20.25 -1.00 -0.92
CA GLN A 490 19.32 -0.38 -1.86
C GLN A 490 19.96 0.80 -2.60
N PHE A 491 19.33 1.28 -3.67
CA PHE A 491 19.75 2.53 -4.30
C PHE A 491 19.39 3.72 -3.41
N GLY A 492 20.36 4.57 -3.08
CA GLY A 492 20.17 5.80 -2.31
C GLY A 492 19.89 5.60 -0.82
N GLN A 493 18.71 5.09 -0.45
CA GLN A 493 18.34 4.84 0.95
C GLN A 493 17.25 3.77 1.06
N GLY A 494 17.55 2.68 1.74
CA GLY A 494 16.60 1.66 2.22
C GLY A 494 16.57 1.57 3.76
N TYR A 495 15.68 0.71 4.28
CA TYR A 495 15.38 0.61 5.71
C TYR A 495 15.22 -0.85 6.18
N VAL A 496 15.92 -1.24 7.25
CA VAL A 496 15.74 -2.53 7.96
C VAL A 496 15.55 -2.26 9.44
N ILE A 497 14.32 -2.33 9.93
CA ILE A 497 13.94 -1.83 11.27
C ILE A 497 13.28 -2.96 12.04
N GLY A 498 14.01 -3.49 13.02
CA GLY A 498 13.61 -4.66 13.80
C GLY A 498 13.84 -5.97 13.04
N THR A 499 14.78 -6.79 13.53
CA THR A 499 14.78 -8.23 13.28
C THR A 499 14.64 -8.99 14.59
N ARG A 500 14.17 -10.24 14.54
CA ARG A 500 13.97 -11.08 15.72
C ARG A 500 14.00 -12.57 15.38
N GLY A 501 13.89 -13.41 16.40
CA GLY A 501 13.94 -14.87 16.28
C GLY A 501 15.35 -15.43 16.39
N ALA A 502 15.48 -16.75 16.27
CA ALA A 502 16.76 -17.46 16.38
C ALA A 502 17.73 -17.12 15.23
N ALA A 503 17.19 -16.75 14.08
CA ALA A 503 17.93 -16.20 12.95
C ALA A 503 17.54 -14.73 12.77
N ASN A 504 18.44 -13.79 13.07
CA ASN A 504 18.11 -12.36 13.08
C ASN A 504 19.19 -11.46 12.44
N GLY A 505 20.32 -12.02 12.02
CA GLY A 505 21.42 -11.26 11.41
C GLY A 505 21.00 -10.51 10.14
N VAL A 506 21.63 -9.35 9.92
CA VAL A 506 21.43 -8.50 8.74
C VAL A 506 22.78 -8.27 8.07
N THR A 507 22.85 -8.36 6.74
CA THR A 507 24.02 -7.96 5.94
C THR A 507 23.73 -6.63 5.28
N TYR A 508 24.38 -5.57 5.77
CA TYR A 508 24.08 -4.19 5.36
C TYR A 508 25.32 -3.28 5.24
N THR A 509 26.52 -3.76 5.52
CA THR A 509 27.73 -2.92 5.50
C THR A 509 28.07 -2.45 4.08
N VAL A 510 28.11 -1.13 3.89
CA VAL A 510 28.41 -0.47 2.61
C VAL A 510 29.62 0.45 2.81
N PRO A 511 30.79 0.14 2.20
CA PRO A 511 31.92 1.07 2.12
C PRO A 511 31.53 2.35 1.35
N GLY A 512 32.11 3.50 1.69
CA GLY A 512 31.80 4.78 1.03
C GLY A 512 32.18 4.87 -0.46
N SER A 513 32.83 3.85 -1.02
CA SER A 513 33.17 3.69 -2.44
C SER A 513 32.32 2.63 -3.18
N ASP A 514 31.40 1.97 -2.48
CA ASP A 514 30.41 1.06 -3.05
C ASP A 514 29.25 1.89 -3.64
N GLY A 515 28.78 1.54 -4.84
CA GLY A 515 27.71 2.27 -5.52
C GLY A 515 26.36 2.26 -4.80
N SER A 516 26.20 1.44 -3.76
CA SER A 516 25.04 1.41 -2.86
C SER A 516 25.16 2.36 -1.66
N ALA A 517 26.15 3.26 -1.65
CA ALA A 517 26.26 4.30 -0.63
C ALA A 517 25.24 5.45 -0.85
N PRO A 518 24.71 6.08 0.21
CA PRO A 518 24.96 5.81 1.62
C PRO A 518 24.30 4.52 2.13
N GLN A 519 24.82 3.98 3.23
CA GLN A 519 24.34 2.73 3.81
C GLN A 519 22.87 2.81 4.25
N ASP A 520 22.13 1.73 4.00
CA ASP A 520 20.76 1.54 4.50
C ASP A 520 20.65 1.75 6.02
N LEU A 521 19.54 2.36 6.47
CA LEU A 521 19.27 2.57 7.89
C LEU A 521 18.86 1.24 8.52
N VAL A 522 19.73 0.70 9.38
CA VAL A 522 19.48 -0.53 10.12
C VAL A 522 19.36 -0.25 11.62
N GLN A 523 18.25 -0.68 12.23
CA GLN A 523 17.96 -0.48 13.65
C GLN A 523 17.36 -1.76 14.27
N GLY A 524 17.73 -2.04 15.52
CA GLY A 524 17.10 -3.12 16.30
C GLY A 524 17.33 -4.54 15.78
N ILE A 525 18.58 -4.87 15.41
CA ILE A 525 18.94 -6.25 15.06
C ILE A 525 18.73 -7.14 16.29
N GLY A 526 17.88 -8.16 16.18
CA GLY A 526 17.51 -9.06 17.27
C GLY A 526 16.45 -8.53 18.25
N THR A 527 16.16 -7.22 18.27
CA THR A 527 15.25 -6.57 19.25
C THR A 527 13.86 -6.23 18.69
N GLY A 528 13.46 -6.83 17.57
CA GLY A 528 12.15 -6.61 16.93
C GLY A 528 10.94 -6.99 17.81
N LEU A 529 11.11 -7.82 18.84
CA LEU A 529 10.05 -8.08 19.83
C LEU A 529 9.66 -6.84 20.64
N ASP A 530 10.59 -5.90 20.80
CA ASP A 530 10.43 -4.70 21.62
C ASP A 530 10.13 -3.44 20.78
N LEU A 531 10.04 -3.59 19.45
CA LEU A 531 9.76 -2.51 18.52
C LEU A 531 8.29 -2.05 18.61
N VAL A 532 8.08 -0.75 18.77
CA VAL A 532 6.77 -0.09 18.79
C VAL A 532 6.70 0.93 17.63
N PRO A 533 5.78 0.78 16.67
CA PRO A 533 4.75 -0.26 16.57
C PRO A 533 5.28 -1.62 16.10
N GLN A 534 4.63 -2.72 16.50
CA GLN A 534 4.96 -4.06 16.03
C GLN A 534 4.70 -4.26 14.51
N SER A 535 3.87 -3.42 13.89
CA SER A 535 3.65 -3.38 12.44
C SER A 535 3.56 -1.94 11.98
N LEU A 536 4.36 -1.58 10.99
CA LEU A 536 4.33 -0.26 10.36
C LEU A 536 3.03 -0.05 9.58
N TYR A 537 2.61 -1.05 8.81
CA TYR A 537 1.38 -0.98 8.00
C TYR A 537 0.14 -0.75 8.87
N LEU A 538 -0.02 -1.52 9.95
CA LEU A 538 -1.19 -1.40 10.81
C LEU A 538 -1.21 -0.11 11.63
N ASP A 539 -0.07 0.42 12.07
CA ASP A 539 -0.03 1.69 12.82
C ASP A 539 -0.28 2.90 11.91
N GLN A 540 0.36 2.95 10.74
CA GLN A 540 0.05 3.96 9.71
C GLN A 540 -1.43 3.88 9.30
N LYS A 541 -1.98 2.66 9.16
CA LYS A 541 -3.39 2.45 8.85
C LYS A 541 -4.31 2.90 9.98
N ALA A 542 -4.00 2.61 11.24
CA ALA A 542 -4.75 3.12 12.39
C ALA A 542 -4.75 4.66 12.40
N LYS A 543 -3.57 5.28 12.28
CA LYS A 543 -3.40 6.74 12.20
C LYS A 543 -4.23 7.36 11.07
N ARG A 544 -4.19 6.79 9.85
CA ARG A 544 -5.00 7.29 8.71
C ARG A 544 -6.49 6.99 8.84
N SER A 545 -6.89 5.84 9.39
CA SER A 545 -8.31 5.48 9.60
C SER A 545 -8.99 6.25 10.73
N ILE A 546 -8.22 6.80 11.68
CA ILE A 546 -8.68 7.80 12.66
C ILE A 546 -8.87 9.18 12.00
N GLY A 547 -8.46 9.34 10.73
CA GLY A 547 -8.52 10.56 9.93
C GLY A 547 -7.21 11.35 9.92
N GLY A 548 -6.17 10.84 10.59
CA GLY A 548 -5.06 11.66 11.07
C GLY A 548 -5.53 12.71 12.09
N PRO A 549 -4.64 13.62 12.51
CA PRO A 549 -5.03 14.79 13.28
C PRO A 549 -5.76 15.78 12.34
N VAL A 550 -7.06 15.60 12.16
CA VAL A 550 -7.88 16.50 11.32
C VAL A 550 -7.83 17.90 11.91
N ASN A 551 -7.38 18.87 11.12
CA ASN A 551 -7.37 20.28 11.51
C ASN A 551 -8.82 20.78 11.60
N LEU A 552 -9.24 21.14 12.81
CA LEU A 552 -10.62 21.51 13.13
C LEU A 552 -10.91 22.99 12.82
N LEU A 553 -9.90 23.77 12.45
CA LEU A 553 -10.04 25.17 12.07
C LEU A 553 -10.64 25.30 10.67
N THR A 554 -11.56 26.24 10.53
CA THR A 554 -12.00 26.74 9.23
C THR A 554 -10.93 27.71 8.73
N ASN A 555 -10.54 27.60 7.45
CA ASN A 555 -9.58 28.49 6.79
C ASN A 555 -8.22 28.66 7.52
N PRO A 556 -7.50 27.57 7.85
CA PRO A 556 -6.30 27.60 8.70
C PRO A 556 -5.08 28.35 8.10
N GLY A 557 -5.00 28.45 6.77
CA GLY A 557 -3.95 29.17 6.04
C GLY A 557 -4.46 30.40 5.28
N PHE A 558 -5.68 30.88 5.57
CA PHE A 558 -6.27 32.07 4.93
C PHE A 558 -6.46 31.96 3.40
N GLU A 559 -6.42 30.75 2.84
CA GLU A 559 -6.47 30.45 1.40
C GLU A 559 -7.78 30.83 0.70
N THR A 560 -8.81 31.27 1.43
CA THR A 560 -9.97 31.96 0.85
C THR A 560 -9.64 33.36 0.33
N GLY A 561 -8.45 33.90 0.67
CA GLY A 561 -8.07 35.30 0.44
C GLY A 561 -8.64 36.28 1.46
N ASP A 562 -9.31 35.78 2.51
CA ASP A 562 -9.97 36.57 3.54
C ASP A 562 -9.93 35.89 4.92
N LEU A 563 -10.57 36.53 5.91
CA LEU A 563 -10.66 36.05 7.29
C LEU A 563 -11.87 35.10 7.53
N THR A 564 -12.39 34.42 6.50
CA THR A 564 -13.54 33.51 6.64
C THR A 564 -13.30 32.51 7.78
N GLY A 565 -14.23 32.47 8.74
CA GLY A 565 -14.15 31.60 9.93
C GLY A 565 -13.34 32.14 11.10
N TRP A 566 -12.62 33.25 10.95
CA TRP A 566 -11.86 33.90 12.02
C TRP A 566 -12.63 35.09 12.62
N THR A 567 -12.49 35.26 13.93
CA THR A 567 -13.02 36.38 14.72
C THR A 567 -11.87 37.29 15.12
N GLU A 568 -12.15 38.59 15.30
CA GLU A 568 -11.14 39.59 15.63
C GLU A 568 -11.53 40.41 16.86
N TRP A 569 -10.52 40.96 17.53
CA TRP A 569 -10.66 42.05 18.47
C TRP A 569 -9.40 42.90 18.43
N HIS A 570 -9.52 44.21 18.60
CA HIS A 570 -8.37 45.11 18.71
C HIS A 570 -8.62 46.25 19.71
N SER A 571 -7.53 46.87 20.18
CA SER A 571 -7.57 48.18 20.82
C SER A 571 -6.66 49.16 20.07
N GLY A 572 -7.16 50.36 19.80
CA GLY A 572 -6.49 51.33 18.94
C GLY A 572 -6.70 51.04 17.45
N ALA A 573 -5.63 50.80 16.70
CA ALA A 573 -5.69 50.55 15.27
C ALA A 573 -5.95 49.07 14.94
N LEU A 574 -6.89 48.79 14.02
CA LEU A 574 -7.02 47.49 13.38
C LEU A 574 -5.73 47.17 12.62
N ALA A 575 -5.08 46.07 12.99
CA ALA A 575 -3.76 45.70 12.49
C ALA A 575 -3.76 44.40 11.65
N GLN A 576 -4.83 43.61 11.69
CA GLN A 576 -4.93 42.37 10.89
C GLN A 576 -5.26 42.64 9.41
N LYS A 577 -4.67 41.83 8.52
CA LYS A 577 -5.07 41.66 7.12
C LYS A 577 -4.66 40.28 6.60
N VAL A 578 -5.30 39.82 5.53
CA VAL A 578 -4.80 38.69 4.73
C VAL A 578 -4.06 39.24 3.51
N ASP A 579 -2.87 38.72 3.21
CA ASP A 579 -2.08 39.11 2.04
C ASP A 579 -1.19 37.96 1.53
N THR A 580 -0.52 38.19 0.39
CA THR A 580 0.29 37.21 -0.33
C THR A 580 1.81 37.44 -0.18
N ASP A 581 2.27 38.28 0.75
CA ASP A 581 3.70 38.60 0.91
C ASP A 581 4.43 37.46 1.63
N LEU A 582 5.01 36.53 0.86
CA LEU A 582 5.79 35.41 1.39
C LEU A 582 5.02 34.60 2.46
N PRO A 583 3.92 33.91 2.08
CA PRO A 583 3.30 32.91 2.95
C PRO A 583 4.27 31.77 3.27
N TRP A 584 3.95 30.96 4.28
CA TRP A 584 4.63 29.70 4.56
C TRP A 584 4.09 28.58 3.65
N SER A 585 2.79 28.60 3.39
CA SER A 585 2.03 27.59 2.66
C SER A 585 0.96 28.21 1.80
N GLY A 586 0.74 27.71 0.59
CA GLY A 586 -0.33 28.22 -0.28
C GLY A 586 -0.01 29.59 -0.90
N SER A 587 -1.02 30.45 -0.97
CA SER A 587 -0.99 31.75 -1.65
C SER A 587 -1.13 32.93 -0.69
N TYR A 588 -1.74 32.72 0.47
CA TYR A 588 -2.13 33.75 1.43
C TYR A 588 -1.59 33.47 2.84
N LYS A 589 -1.58 34.52 3.67
CA LYS A 589 -1.34 34.43 5.11
C LYS A 589 -1.96 35.61 5.87
N LEU A 590 -2.10 35.47 7.18
CA LEU A 590 -2.45 36.56 8.08
C LEU A 590 -1.21 37.41 8.40
N THR A 591 -1.33 38.72 8.29
CA THR A 591 -0.34 39.69 8.76
C THR A 591 -0.98 40.57 9.82
N HIS A 592 -0.34 40.71 10.99
CA HIS A 592 -0.60 41.78 11.96
C HIS A 592 0.43 42.90 11.77
N TRP A 593 -0.01 44.12 11.45
CA TRP A 593 0.82 45.33 11.36
C TRP A 593 -0.03 46.60 11.38
N ALA A 594 0.41 47.64 12.11
CA ALA A 594 -0.09 49.01 11.96
C ALA A 594 1.05 50.02 12.08
N SER A 595 0.84 51.24 11.56
CA SER A 595 1.80 52.36 11.64
C SER A 595 1.85 53.05 13.01
N THR A 596 0.92 52.73 13.90
CA THR A 596 0.85 53.19 15.30
C THR A 596 0.79 51.98 16.21
N ASN A 597 1.01 52.16 17.53
CA ASN A 597 0.93 51.07 18.50
C ASN A 597 -0.45 50.40 18.45
N TYR A 598 -0.47 49.07 18.52
CA TYR A 598 -1.69 48.27 18.36
C TYR A 598 -1.72 47.07 19.30
N GLN A 599 -2.93 46.67 19.68
CA GLN A 599 -3.21 45.35 20.24
C GLN A 599 -4.21 44.65 19.32
N GLN A 600 -3.89 43.43 18.86
CA GLN A 600 -4.72 42.66 17.94
C GLN A 600 -4.86 41.21 18.41
N ILE A 601 -6.09 40.72 18.39
CA ILE A 601 -6.47 39.31 18.40
C ILE A 601 -6.97 38.93 17.01
N THR A 602 -6.54 37.76 16.53
CA THR A 602 -7.24 36.99 15.50
C THR A 602 -7.40 35.57 16.04
N SER A 603 -8.64 35.09 16.21
CA SER A 603 -8.95 33.83 16.90
C SER A 603 -10.13 33.07 16.29
N GLN A 604 -10.28 31.80 16.68
CA GLN A 604 -11.40 30.97 16.25
C GLN A 604 -11.87 30.06 17.40
N LEU A 605 -13.14 30.22 17.80
CA LEU A 605 -13.83 29.33 18.73
C LEU A 605 -14.39 28.12 17.97
N LYS A 606 -14.01 26.91 18.39
CA LYS A 606 -14.58 25.65 17.88
C LYS A 606 -15.37 24.94 18.97
N THR A 607 -16.57 24.46 18.64
CA THR A 607 -17.21 23.37 19.36
C THR A 607 -16.50 22.06 19.01
N VAL A 608 -15.98 21.34 20.01
CA VAL A 608 -15.22 20.09 19.81
C VAL A 608 -15.57 19.09 20.93
N PRO A 609 -15.58 17.77 20.69
CA PRO A 609 -15.83 16.80 21.77
C PRO A 609 -14.77 16.90 22.87
N ASN A 610 -15.13 16.61 24.13
CA ASN A 610 -14.14 16.53 25.21
C ASN A 610 -12.98 15.57 24.86
N GLY A 611 -11.78 15.89 25.37
CA GLY A 611 -10.56 15.16 25.06
C GLY A 611 -9.31 16.06 25.11
N LEU A 612 -8.18 15.50 24.69
CA LEU A 612 -6.91 16.19 24.64
C LEU A 612 -6.65 16.74 23.23
N TYR A 613 -6.10 17.94 23.13
CA TYR A 613 -5.86 18.63 21.86
C TYR A 613 -4.45 19.22 21.80
N SER A 614 -4.01 19.57 20.59
CA SER A 614 -2.80 20.35 20.33
C SER A 614 -3.17 21.48 19.37
N ALA A 615 -2.61 22.67 19.57
CA ALA A 615 -2.82 23.83 18.72
C ALA A 615 -1.48 24.44 18.31
N SER A 616 -1.35 24.89 17.06
CA SER A 616 -0.08 25.45 16.57
C SER A 616 -0.26 26.47 15.45
N VAL A 617 0.83 27.19 15.12
CA VAL A 617 0.91 28.16 14.01
C VAL A 617 2.36 28.27 13.51
N TRP A 618 2.57 28.63 12.24
CA TRP A 618 3.87 29.06 11.72
C TRP A 618 3.99 30.58 11.75
N VAL A 619 5.08 31.08 12.35
CA VAL A 619 5.25 32.51 12.65
C VAL A 619 6.56 33.06 12.11
N ARG A 620 6.50 34.25 11.52
CA ARG A 620 7.63 35.14 11.18
C ARG A 620 7.36 36.51 11.81
N SER A 621 8.37 37.24 12.30
CA SER A 621 8.17 38.49 13.04
C SER A 621 9.32 39.48 12.85
N SER A 622 9.01 40.79 12.86
CA SER A 622 10.01 41.86 12.96
C SER A 622 10.78 41.87 14.28
N GLY A 623 10.22 41.30 15.34
CA GLY A 623 10.59 41.61 16.72
C GLY A 623 10.09 42.99 17.16
N GLY A 624 10.37 43.35 18.41
CA GLY A 624 9.99 44.63 19.02
C GLY A 624 8.54 44.71 19.50
N GLN A 625 7.79 43.61 19.46
CA GLN A 625 6.51 43.48 20.16
C GLN A 625 6.69 43.65 21.67
N ASN A 626 5.64 44.12 22.35
CA ASN A 626 5.55 44.09 23.81
C ASN A 626 5.13 42.68 24.27
N THR A 627 4.26 42.01 23.52
CA THR A 627 3.89 40.60 23.70
C THR A 627 3.41 40.00 22.38
N LEU A 628 3.90 38.81 22.04
CA LEU A 628 3.39 38.00 20.92
C LEU A 628 3.29 36.55 21.40
N GLN A 629 2.10 35.96 21.31
CA GLN A 629 1.83 34.59 21.75
C GLN A 629 0.67 33.95 20.97
N LEU A 630 0.80 32.65 20.73
CA LEU A 630 -0.33 31.77 20.43
C LEU A 630 -1.02 31.46 21.76
N PHE A 631 -2.34 31.61 21.84
CA PHE A 631 -3.14 31.28 23.01
C PHE A 631 -4.14 30.15 22.72
N ALA A 632 -4.51 29.42 23.77
CA ALA A 632 -5.68 28.55 23.82
C ALA A 632 -6.48 28.86 25.09
N LYS A 633 -7.79 29.04 24.97
CA LYS A 633 -8.68 29.41 26.08
C LYS A 633 -10.09 28.87 25.91
N ASN A 634 -10.98 29.23 26.85
CA ASN A 634 -12.40 28.90 26.82
C ASN A 634 -12.73 27.38 26.78
N PHE A 635 -11.79 26.50 27.16
CA PHE A 635 -11.90 25.04 27.07
C PHE A 635 -12.22 24.30 28.39
N GLY A 636 -12.51 25.05 29.45
CA GLY A 636 -12.89 24.52 30.77
C GLY A 636 -11.80 24.55 31.84
N ALA A 637 -10.60 25.03 31.50
CA ALA A 637 -9.60 25.47 32.48
C ALA A 637 -9.08 26.89 32.12
N ALA A 638 -8.02 27.34 32.80
CA ALA A 638 -7.37 28.62 32.52
C ALA A 638 -6.72 28.66 31.12
N GLU A 639 -6.46 29.87 30.63
CA GLU A 639 -5.72 30.13 29.39
C GLU A 639 -4.31 29.51 29.44
N ILE A 640 -3.85 28.98 28.30
CA ILE A 640 -2.50 28.43 28.13
C ILE A 640 -1.90 29.09 26.88
N ASP A 641 -0.65 29.55 27.00
CA ASP A 641 0.05 30.27 25.95
C ASP A 641 1.32 29.55 25.49
N ALA A 642 1.60 29.63 24.19
CA ALA A 642 2.92 29.42 23.63
C ALA A 642 3.51 30.79 23.29
N VAL A 643 4.39 31.28 24.17
CA VAL A 643 5.09 32.56 23.99
C VAL A 643 5.96 32.50 22.74
N ILE A 644 5.63 33.34 21.76
CA ILE A 644 6.41 33.49 20.53
C ILE A 644 7.62 34.39 20.81
N GLY A 645 7.40 35.44 21.61
CA GLY A 645 8.44 36.32 22.13
C GLY A 645 8.61 37.62 21.34
N THR A 646 9.58 38.42 21.76
CA THR A 646 9.79 39.81 21.29
C THR A 646 11.02 39.98 20.39
N SER A 647 11.79 38.90 20.18
CA SER A 647 12.93 38.86 19.26
C SER A 647 12.48 38.81 17.79
N PRO A 648 13.30 39.29 16.83
CA PRO A 648 13.05 39.07 15.41
C PRO A 648 13.04 37.57 15.05
N ILE A 649 12.08 37.16 14.23
CA ILE A 649 11.93 35.78 13.74
C ILE A 649 11.97 35.86 12.20
N PRO A 650 13.16 35.75 11.56
CA PRO A 650 13.32 36.03 10.13
C PRO A 650 12.80 34.92 9.21
N ASN A 651 12.77 33.68 9.70
CA ASN A 651 12.27 32.50 8.98
C ASN A 651 11.06 31.93 9.73
N TYR A 652 10.07 31.40 9.01
CA TYR A 652 8.90 30.78 9.63
C TYR A 652 9.30 29.68 10.63
N THR A 653 8.80 29.83 11.85
CA THR A 653 9.06 28.92 12.97
C THR A 653 7.72 28.45 13.53
N LYS A 654 7.56 27.14 13.77
CA LYS A 654 6.31 26.59 14.31
C LYS A 654 6.27 26.72 15.84
N TYR A 655 5.19 27.29 16.36
CA TYR A 655 4.90 27.39 17.79
C TYR A 655 3.66 26.57 18.12
N THR A 656 3.68 25.84 19.24
CA THR A 656 2.67 24.85 19.61
C THR A 656 2.29 24.96 21.09
N ILE A 657 1.00 25.02 21.38
CA ILE A 657 0.44 24.70 22.70
C ILE A 657 0.02 23.23 22.65
N ASP A 658 0.62 22.42 23.52
CA ASP A 658 0.37 20.99 23.53
C ASP A 658 -0.39 20.53 24.78
N ASN A 659 -1.20 19.47 24.62
CA ASN A 659 -1.97 18.83 25.69
C ASN A 659 -3.08 19.70 26.31
N ILE A 660 -3.81 20.45 25.46
CA ILE A 660 -4.96 21.27 25.85
C ILE A 660 -6.12 20.35 26.30
N PRO A 661 -6.57 20.38 27.58
CA PRO A 661 -7.57 19.46 28.10
C PRO A 661 -8.99 20.01 27.97
N VAL A 662 -9.64 19.78 26.82
CA VAL A 662 -11.03 20.24 26.58
C VAL A 662 -12.00 19.44 27.45
N THR A 663 -12.70 20.14 28.34
CA THR A 663 -13.64 19.56 29.32
C THR A 663 -15.06 20.11 29.24
N ASN A 664 -15.29 21.19 28.47
CA ASN A 664 -16.59 21.87 28.34
C ASN A 664 -17.19 21.83 26.92
N GLY A 665 -16.66 21.00 26.00
CA GLY A 665 -17.18 20.84 24.64
C GLY A 665 -16.73 21.91 23.62
N GLN A 666 -15.74 22.75 23.94
CA GLN A 666 -15.26 23.81 23.06
C GLN A 666 -13.80 24.19 23.34
N VAL A 667 -13.18 24.94 22.42
CA VAL A 667 -11.87 25.61 22.62
C VAL A 667 -11.77 26.81 21.68
N GLU A 668 -11.19 27.90 22.17
CA GLU A 668 -10.79 29.04 21.35
C GLU A 668 -9.28 29.06 21.22
N ILE A 669 -8.76 29.19 20.01
CA ILE A 669 -7.32 29.39 19.75
C ILE A 669 -7.12 30.67 18.93
N GLY A 670 -5.99 31.34 19.09
CA GLY A 670 -5.69 32.54 18.32
C GLY A 670 -4.32 33.12 18.64
N ILE A 671 -4.00 34.25 18.02
CA ILE A 671 -2.80 35.04 18.34
C ILE A 671 -3.20 36.27 19.11
N TRP A 672 -2.50 36.54 20.21
CA TRP A 672 -2.42 37.86 20.84
C TRP A 672 -1.13 38.55 20.40
N ASN A 673 -1.24 39.80 19.94
CA ASN A 673 -0.10 40.63 19.53
C ASN A 673 -0.29 42.06 20.06
N ASP A 674 0.53 42.46 21.03
CA ASP A 674 0.69 43.83 21.52
C ASP A 674 2.03 44.36 21.01
N ALA A 675 1.99 45.44 20.22
CA ALA A 675 3.14 45.89 19.45
C ALA A 675 3.25 47.41 19.32
N ASN A 676 4.49 47.86 19.21
CA ASN A 676 4.84 49.22 18.82
C ASN A 676 4.59 49.44 17.32
N GLY A 677 4.23 50.67 16.94
CA GLY A 677 3.94 51.02 15.55
C GLY A 677 5.11 50.73 14.61
N GLY A 678 4.82 50.11 13.47
CA GLY A 678 5.80 49.64 12.49
C GLY A 678 6.18 48.16 12.61
N ASN A 679 5.96 47.51 13.76
CA ASN A 679 6.31 46.10 13.97
C ASN A 679 5.24 45.16 13.40
N TRP A 680 5.67 44.03 12.83
CA TRP A 680 4.79 43.06 12.18
C TRP A 680 4.98 41.63 12.69
N ALA A 681 3.89 40.86 12.64
CA ALA A 681 3.90 39.41 12.71
C ALA A 681 3.17 38.84 11.48
N ALA A 682 3.73 37.78 10.89
CA ALA A 682 3.18 37.03 9.78
C ALA A 682 2.89 35.60 10.24
N LEU A 683 1.68 35.11 9.96
CA LEU A 683 1.00 34.03 10.67
C LEU A 683 0.28 33.15 9.65
N ASP A 684 0.61 31.86 9.61
CA ASP A 684 0.12 30.93 8.59
C ASP A 684 0.09 29.48 9.11
N SER A 685 -0.64 28.59 8.42
CA SER A 685 -0.84 27.18 8.76
C SER A 685 -1.15 26.98 10.25
N PHE A 686 -2.23 27.63 10.71
CA PHE A 686 -2.78 27.35 12.02
C PHE A 686 -3.32 25.92 12.08
N GLU A 687 -3.11 25.23 13.18
CA GLU A 687 -3.69 23.91 13.43
C GLU A 687 -4.40 23.90 14.78
N LEU A 688 -5.58 23.28 14.82
CA LEU A 688 -6.16 22.73 16.06
C LEU A 688 -6.51 21.28 15.77
N VAL A 689 -5.89 20.35 16.48
CA VAL A 689 -6.03 18.91 16.21
C VAL A 689 -6.32 18.15 17.49
N LYS A 690 -7.13 17.09 17.37
CA LYS A 690 -7.38 16.15 18.47
C LYS A 690 -6.24 15.15 18.61
N LYS A 691 -5.90 14.79 19.85
CA LYS A 691 -5.03 13.65 20.21
C LYS A 691 -5.83 12.40 20.55
#